data_AF-A0A5N5WSE4-F1
#
_entry.id   AF-A0A5N5WSE4-F1
#
_cell.length_a   1.000
_cell.length_b   1.000
_cell.length_c   1.000
_cell.angle_alpha   90.00
_cell.angle_beta   90.00
_cell.angle_gamma   90.00
#
_symmetry.space_group_name_H-M   'P 1'
#
loop_
_entity.id
_entity.type
_entity.pdbx_description
1 polymer ?
#
loop_
_entity_poly.entity_id
_entity_poly.type
_entity_poly.pdbx_seq_one_letter_code
_entity_poly.pdbx_strand_id
1 'polypeptide(L)'
;MNIILGHHSKTISSVVSVGANKHYAVRGGQTEKWDLGTGLEALRGYFISVRAATARLLVNVQVKYIACYNEGPLSNVIREYQRSHREINDLRRFLEKLRVRVTHIERKNKRGEIVPRIKSIAGLANRYDGASLQKPPKVSRHGAGPKEVEFFLEAPGQQPSQGASGGTQSKRGKKAVKAGPAPAGKYISVADFFQQQYKMTLDPKMPVVNVGTRENPSYLPVDVCVVEPGQPAQAKLNPMQTRNMLNFAVRTPPQNATSIVTAGSRVLGLGAQNSTLADFGIQPNGNLITVQGRVLPVPNVYYKDSSKQTQRQVQPMAGSWNMKSIRFSTPSIMPSWIWLLVDVERVVHFQSPDALTSVLQQFTAKLNEIGVKAGPPTYGERIVIERTNYEGAIKAKIEQLMSKKPAMILSILPYNDTGLYNCIKKACDVTYGVRNINVLAEKFKDGNPQYFANVGLKFNLKLGGANQLLNPKELGIVGEGKTMLVGVDVTHPSPGSAKDAPSVAGMVASVDSTLGQWPAEIRVQTSRQEMVDDLGDMLKAHLQRWARSHKNVYPENIIVYRDGVSEGQYEQVVQNELPLIRNACKDTYPATETKKGLPRISILIVGKRHNTRFYPTKEADADRSGNPSNGTVVDRGVTEARNWDFYLQAHTALKGTARPAHYYTVWDEIFARQKPSPPYQNAADVLEGLTHHMCYLFGRATKAVSICPPAYYADLVCTRARCYLSSAFEPSPAGSVVTGTSGPGLKVDSEEVRIHPNVRDSMFYI
;
A
#
# COMPACT_ATOMS: atom_id res chain seq x y z
N MET A 1 5.94 -10.85 27.35
CA MET A 1 7.09 -10.07 26.82
C MET A 1 6.72 -8.75 26.14
N ASN A 2 6.01 -8.73 25.00
CA ASN A 2 5.66 -7.46 24.32
C ASN A 2 4.91 -6.45 25.22
N ILE A 3 4.02 -6.94 26.10
CA ILE A 3 3.31 -6.10 27.09
C ILE A 3 4.30 -5.44 28.05
N ILE A 4 5.28 -6.20 28.56
CA ILE A 4 6.26 -5.75 29.55
C ILE A 4 7.16 -4.66 28.95
N LEU A 5 7.78 -4.93 27.79
CA LEU A 5 8.66 -3.95 27.13
C LEU A 5 7.91 -2.70 26.63
N GLY A 6 6.65 -2.84 26.23
CA GLY A 6 5.84 -1.72 25.78
C GLY A 6 5.20 -0.90 26.90
N HIS A 7 5.33 -1.30 28.17
CA HIS A 7 4.65 -0.68 29.30
C HIS A 7 5.11 0.78 29.51
N HIS A 8 6.42 1.01 29.62
CA HIS A 8 7.00 2.31 29.91
C HIS A 8 6.50 3.41 28.97
N SER A 9 6.60 3.19 27.66
CA SER A 9 6.16 4.15 26.64
C SER A 9 4.65 4.40 26.63
N LYS A 10 3.84 3.50 27.20
CA LYS A 10 2.39 3.66 27.32
C LYS A 10 1.97 4.41 28.58
N THR A 11 2.82 4.46 29.60
CA THR A 11 2.51 5.10 30.89
C THR A 11 3.00 6.54 31.00
N ILE A 12 4.04 6.92 30.24
CA ILE A 12 4.60 8.28 30.32
C ILE A 12 3.81 9.28 29.46
N SER A 13 3.55 10.47 29.99
CA SER A 13 2.75 11.52 29.32
C SER A 13 3.48 12.24 28.19
N SER A 14 4.80 12.07 28.07
CA SER A 14 5.63 12.64 27.01
C SER A 14 5.64 11.81 25.73
N VAL A 15 5.05 10.62 25.73
CA VAL A 15 5.01 9.70 24.59
C VAL A 15 3.57 9.32 24.25
N VAL A 16 3.25 9.37 22.96
CA VAL A 16 1.99 8.87 22.43
C VAL A 16 2.22 7.52 21.78
N SER A 17 1.39 6.55 22.14
CA SER A 17 1.42 5.20 21.58
C SER A 17 0.34 5.02 20.53
N VAL A 18 0.72 4.55 19.33
CA VAL A 18 -0.19 4.26 18.23
C VAL A 18 -0.21 2.75 17.98
N GLY A 19 -1.35 2.13 18.27
CA GLY A 19 -1.46 0.67 18.32
C GLY A 19 -0.62 0.08 19.45
N ALA A 20 -0.26 -1.19 19.33
CA ALA A 20 0.41 -1.91 20.42
C ALA A 20 1.88 -1.54 20.60
N ASN A 21 2.58 -1.18 19.52
CA ASN A 21 4.03 -1.31 19.40
C ASN A 21 4.75 -0.07 18.84
N LYS A 22 4.03 1.03 18.52
CA LYS A 22 4.65 2.25 17.96
C LYS A 22 4.51 3.39 18.95
N HIS A 23 5.60 4.07 19.24
CA HIS A 23 5.71 5.06 20.30
C HIS A 23 6.40 6.32 19.77
N TYR A 24 5.80 7.48 20.00
CA TYR A 24 6.25 8.76 19.44
C TYR A 24 6.40 9.77 20.58
N ALA A 25 7.59 10.35 20.72
CA ALA A 25 7.79 11.44 21.66
C ALA A 25 7.03 12.69 21.16
N VAL A 26 6.18 13.23 22.02
CA VAL A 26 5.36 14.42 21.71
C VAL A 26 5.71 15.61 22.59
N ARG A 27 6.40 15.40 23.73
CA ARG A 27 6.83 16.47 24.63
C ARG A 27 8.28 16.30 25.04
N GLY A 28 8.96 17.41 25.31
CA GLY A 28 10.35 17.47 25.78
C GLY A 28 11.40 17.37 24.67
N GLY A 29 12.68 17.29 25.06
CA GLY A 29 13.81 17.32 24.12
C GLY A 29 14.01 16.07 23.25
N GLN A 30 13.09 15.11 23.27
CA GLN A 30 13.09 13.93 22.40
C GLN A 30 12.09 14.04 21.24
N THR A 31 11.29 15.11 21.20
CA THR A 31 10.30 15.30 20.13
C THR A 31 10.99 15.66 18.82
N GLU A 32 10.76 14.84 17.79
CA GLU A 32 11.18 15.11 16.42
C GLU A 32 9.93 15.23 15.54
N LYS A 33 9.67 16.45 15.04
CA LYS A 33 8.47 16.75 14.24
C LYS A 33 8.76 17.64 13.03
N TRP A 34 7.85 17.62 12.06
CA TRP A 34 7.95 18.40 10.83
C TRP A 34 6.57 18.84 10.33
N ASP A 35 6.39 20.11 9.95
CA ASP A 35 5.12 20.59 9.43
C ASP A 35 4.85 20.06 8.00
N LEU A 36 3.69 19.41 7.82
CA LEU A 36 3.24 18.93 6.51
C LEU A 36 2.28 19.93 5.84
N GLY A 37 1.81 20.93 6.57
CA GLY A 37 0.80 21.89 6.14
C GLY A 37 -0.63 21.34 6.22
N THR A 38 -1.62 22.23 6.03
CA THR A 38 -3.06 21.94 6.09
C THR A 38 -3.52 21.33 7.43
N GLY A 39 -2.88 21.73 8.53
CA GLY A 39 -3.20 21.26 9.87
C GLY A 39 -2.63 19.89 10.22
N LEU A 40 -1.64 19.41 9.46
CA LEU A 40 -0.95 18.14 9.69
C LEU A 40 0.55 18.34 9.96
N GLU A 41 1.10 17.50 10.84
CA GLU A 41 2.53 17.40 11.13
C GLU A 41 3.00 15.94 11.03
N ALA A 42 4.26 15.72 10.73
CA ALA A 42 4.91 14.42 10.81
C ALA A 42 5.59 14.28 12.17
N LEU A 43 5.41 13.13 12.82
CA LEU A 43 6.15 12.75 14.02
C LEU A 43 7.07 11.57 13.72
N ARG A 44 8.26 11.61 14.30
CA ARG A 44 9.20 10.48 14.32
C ARG A 44 9.12 9.77 15.67
N GLY A 45 9.21 8.45 15.63
CA GLY A 45 9.12 7.59 16.80
C GLY A 45 9.74 6.23 16.53
N TYR A 46 9.40 5.27 17.38
CA TYR A 46 10.02 3.95 17.39
C TYR A 46 8.97 2.85 17.51
N PHE A 47 9.18 1.80 16.74
CA PHE A 47 8.51 0.52 16.88
C PHE A 47 9.33 -0.37 17.81
N ILE A 48 8.66 -1.16 18.66
CA ILE A 48 9.27 -2.18 19.50
C ILE A 48 8.51 -3.50 19.40
N SER A 49 9.24 -4.62 19.29
CA SER A 49 8.68 -5.96 19.48
C SER A 49 9.73 -6.94 19.96
N VAL A 50 9.31 -7.95 20.72
CA VAL A 50 10.13 -9.10 21.10
C VAL A 50 9.97 -10.22 20.08
N ARG A 51 11.10 -10.80 19.68
CA ARG A 51 11.17 -11.97 18.79
C ARG A 51 12.02 -13.05 19.44
N ALA A 52 11.64 -14.30 19.22
CA ALA A 52 12.53 -15.42 19.50
C ALA A 52 13.59 -15.50 18.39
N ALA A 53 14.80 -15.86 18.78
CA ALA A 53 15.88 -16.24 17.88
C ALA A 53 16.62 -17.42 18.49
N THR A 54 17.52 -18.03 17.73
CA THR A 54 18.29 -19.17 18.21
C THR A 54 19.00 -18.86 19.54
N ALA A 55 18.59 -19.59 20.58
CA ALA A 55 19.10 -19.52 21.96
C ALA A 55 18.93 -18.16 22.68
N ARG A 56 18.08 -17.22 22.19
CA ARG A 56 17.89 -15.92 22.85
C ARG A 56 16.58 -15.22 22.46
N LEU A 57 16.18 -14.22 23.25
CA LEU A 57 15.15 -13.26 22.88
C LEU A 57 15.79 -11.99 22.32
N LEU A 58 15.22 -11.45 21.24
CA LEU A 58 15.65 -10.21 20.62
C LEU A 58 14.60 -9.12 20.79
N VAL A 59 15.06 -7.92 21.15
CA VAL A 59 14.24 -6.71 21.12
C VAL A 59 14.47 -6.02 19.78
N ASN A 60 13.50 -6.14 18.88
CA ASN A 60 13.52 -5.49 17.59
C ASN A 60 12.99 -4.05 17.73
N VAL A 61 13.88 -3.08 17.51
CA VAL A 61 13.56 -1.65 17.53
C VAL A 61 13.74 -1.06 16.13
N GLN A 62 12.75 -0.31 15.65
CA GLN A 62 12.83 0.29 14.32
C GLN A 62 12.18 1.67 14.26
N VAL A 63 12.80 2.61 13.53
CA VAL A 63 12.31 3.99 13.39
C VAL A 63 11.00 4.06 12.61
N LYS A 64 9.99 4.72 13.16
CA LYS A 64 8.68 4.94 12.54
C LYS A 64 8.38 6.43 12.35
N TYR A 65 7.53 6.69 11.36
CA TYR A 65 7.01 8.00 11.06
C TYR A 65 5.49 7.90 11.00
N ILE A 66 4.82 9.00 11.32
CA ILE A 66 3.37 9.10 11.25
C ILE A 66 2.97 10.53 10.93
N ALA A 67 1.93 10.70 10.10
CA ALA A 67 1.28 12.00 9.95
C ALA A 67 0.18 12.12 11.00
N CYS A 68 0.19 13.21 11.74
CA CYS A 68 -0.73 13.53 12.81
C CYS A 68 -1.38 14.88 12.57
N TYR A 69 -2.53 15.12 13.20
CA TYR A 69 -3.09 16.46 13.29
C TYR A 69 -2.19 17.33 14.16
N ASN A 70 -2.09 18.62 13.82
CA ASN A 70 -1.41 19.60 14.66
C ASN A 70 -2.08 19.67 16.04
N GLU A 71 -1.27 19.69 17.09
CA GLU A 71 -1.76 19.91 18.45
C GLU A 71 -2.23 21.36 18.67
N GLY A 72 -3.11 21.56 19.64
CA GLY A 72 -3.57 22.89 20.06
C GLY A 72 -5.03 23.20 19.69
N PRO A 73 -5.43 24.48 19.65
CA PRO A 73 -6.82 24.86 19.39
C PRO A 73 -7.34 24.29 18.07
N LEU A 74 -8.50 23.63 18.11
CA LEU A 74 -9.13 23.02 16.93
C LEU A 74 -9.37 24.07 15.83
N SER A 75 -9.64 25.33 16.21
CA SER A 75 -9.79 26.45 15.28
C SER A 75 -8.58 26.62 14.37
N ASN A 76 -7.36 26.41 14.88
CA ASN A 76 -6.14 26.58 14.09
C ASN A 76 -6.02 25.47 13.06
N VAL A 77 -6.31 24.22 13.44
CA VAL A 77 -6.33 23.06 12.54
C VAL A 77 -7.35 23.27 11.41
N ILE A 78 -8.55 23.75 11.73
CA ILE A 78 -9.60 24.06 10.75
C ILE A 78 -9.15 25.17 9.79
N ARG A 79 -8.60 26.28 10.30
CA ARG A 79 -8.14 27.40 9.46
C ARG A 79 -7.04 26.95 8.50
N GLU A 80 -6.05 26.19 8.98
CA GLU A 80 -4.96 25.68 8.15
C GLU A 80 -5.48 24.76 7.03
N TYR A 81 -6.43 23.88 7.35
CA TYR A 81 -7.06 23.02 6.35
C TYR A 81 -7.82 23.84 5.29
N GLN A 82 -8.61 24.81 5.74
CA GLN A 82 -9.46 25.63 4.88
C GLN A 82 -8.72 26.58 3.94
N ARG A 83 -7.42 26.86 4.17
CA ARG A 83 -6.58 27.59 3.21
C ARG A 83 -6.49 26.90 1.85
N SER A 84 -6.63 25.57 1.83
CA SER A 84 -6.48 24.75 0.62
C SER A 84 -7.75 23.99 0.22
N HIS A 85 -8.74 23.88 1.11
CA HIS A 85 -9.99 23.15 0.88
C HIS A 85 -11.18 24.01 1.28
N ARG A 86 -12.07 24.33 0.33
CA ARG A 86 -13.25 25.18 0.60
C ARG A 86 -14.52 24.38 0.89
N GLU A 87 -14.53 23.10 0.54
CA GLU A 87 -15.72 22.25 0.65
C GLU A 87 -15.96 21.79 2.10
N ILE A 88 -17.18 21.99 2.58
CA ILE A 88 -17.56 21.65 3.96
C ILE A 88 -17.56 20.15 4.23
N ASN A 89 -17.83 19.34 3.20
CA ASN A 89 -17.83 17.89 3.31
C ASN A 89 -16.41 17.33 3.45
N ASP A 90 -15.43 17.96 2.82
CA ASP A 90 -14.02 17.60 2.98
C ASP A 90 -13.55 17.94 4.40
N LEU A 91 -13.94 19.11 4.92
CA LEU A 91 -13.67 19.47 6.31
C LEU A 91 -14.31 18.47 7.29
N ARG A 92 -15.57 18.07 7.07
CA ARG A 92 -16.23 17.05 7.88
C ARG A 92 -15.41 15.75 7.89
N ARG A 93 -15.04 15.24 6.72
CA ARG A 93 -14.25 13.99 6.58
C ARG A 93 -12.88 14.13 7.25
N PHE A 94 -12.26 15.30 7.17
CA PHE A 94 -10.98 15.59 7.80
C PHE A 94 -11.06 15.59 9.33
N LEU A 95 -12.15 16.08 9.92
CA LEU A 95 -12.32 16.15 11.38
C LEU A 95 -12.95 14.91 12.00
N GLU A 96 -13.57 14.04 11.20
CA GLU A 96 -14.26 12.85 11.70
C GLU A 96 -13.30 11.92 12.47
N LYS A 97 -13.73 11.45 13.64
CA LYS A 97 -12.97 10.63 14.61
C LYS A 97 -11.78 11.33 15.28
N LEU A 98 -11.48 12.59 14.93
CA LEU A 98 -10.51 13.39 15.67
C LEU A 98 -10.99 13.55 17.11
N ARG A 99 -10.11 13.31 18.08
CA ARG A 99 -10.43 13.50 19.49
C ARG A 99 -9.98 14.88 19.95
N VAL A 100 -10.82 15.54 20.71
CA VAL A 100 -10.56 16.86 21.27
C VAL A 100 -10.78 16.85 22.77
N ARG A 101 -9.86 17.48 23.49
CA ARG A 101 -10.04 17.82 24.91
C ARG A 101 -10.92 19.04 25.01
N VAL A 102 -11.93 18.94 25.86
CA VAL A 102 -12.90 19.99 26.12
C VAL A 102 -12.42 20.87 27.26
N THR A 103 -12.43 22.19 27.09
CA THR A 103 -11.81 23.13 28.06
C THR A 103 -12.80 23.90 28.94
N HIS A 104 -14.07 24.04 28.52
CA HIS A 104 -15.07 24.84 29.26
C HIS A 104 -15.64 24.14 30.52
N ILE A 105 -15.33 22.86 30.73
CA ILE A 105 -15.74 22.10 31.93
C ILE A 105 -14.52 21.36 32.47
N GLU A 106 -14.17 21.67 33.72
CA GLU A 106 -13.13 20.94 34.46
C GLU A 106 -13.79 19.98 35.46
N ARG A 107 -13.32 18.74 35.49
CA ARG A 107 -13.68 17.76 36.52
C ARG A 107 -12.42 17.36 37.27
N LYS A 108 -12.50 17.32 38.60
CA LYS A 108 -11.42 16.81 39.44
C LYS A 108 -11.77 15.41 39.93
N ASN A 109 -10.78 14.52 39.99
CA ASN A 109 -10.96 13.21 40.63
C ASN A 109 -10.95 13.35 42.16
N LYS A 110 -11.11 12.23 42.89
CA LYS A 110 -11.05 12.20 44.36
C LYS A 110 -9.71 12.69 44.94
N ARG A 111 -8.65 12.75 44.13
CA ARG A 111 -7.31 13.23 44.49
C ARG A 111 -7.08 14.71 44.13
N GLY A 112 -8.10 15.40 43.60
CA GLY A 112 -8.01 16.81 43.20
C GLY A 112 -7.39 17.03 41.82
N GLU A 113 -7.01 15.97 41.10
CA GLU A 113 -6.37 16.07 39.79
C GLU A 113 -7.41 16.33 38.70
N ILE A 114 -7.10 17.25 37.78
CA ILE A 114 -7.97 17.56 36.64
C ILE A 114 -8.01 16.34 35.71
N VAL A 115 -9.21 15.82 35.47
CA VAL A 115 -9.47 14.72 34.55
C VAL A 115 -9.81 15.30 33.18
N PRO A 116 -8.95 15.10 32.15
CA PRO A 116 -9.22 15.59 30.81
C PRO A 116 -10.51 14.99 30.25
N ARG A 117 -11.45 15.85 29.86
CA ARG A 117 -12.67 15.40 29.17
C ARG A 117 -12.42 15.34 27.67
N ILE A 118 -12.19 14.14 27.16
CA ILE A 118 -11.94 13.90 25.74
C ILE A 118 -13.25 13.52 25.03
N LYS A 119 -13.48 14.10 23.86
CA LYS A 119 -14.63 13.82 22.99
C LYS A 119 -14.16 13.53 21.58
N SER A 120 -14.78 12.55 20.92
CA SER A 120 -14.53 12.26 19.51
C SER A 120 -15.52 13.05 18.65
N ILE A 121 -15.03 13.69 17.59
CA ILE A 121 -15.88 14.39 16.63
C ILE A 121 -16.55 13.36 15.74
N ALA A 122 -17.89 13.34 15.75
CA ALA A 122 -18.70 12.51 14.85
C ALA A 122 -18.96 13.22 13.51
N GLY A 123 -18.95 14.56 13.51
CA GLY A 123 -19.11 15.36 12.31
C GLY A 123 -19.28 16.84 12.63
N LEU A 124 -19.74 17.59 11.64
CA LEU A 124 -20.18 18.97 11.80
C LEU A 124 -21.68 19.01 12.03
N ALA A 125 -22.17 20.06 12.68
CA ALA A 125 -23.61 20.27 12.86
C ALA A 125 -24.36 20.18 11.52
N ASN A 126 -25.44 19.41 11.51
CA ASN A 126 -26.18 19.07 10.30
C ASN A 126 -27.69 19.29 10.49
N ARG A 127 -28.40 19.69 9.41
CA ARG A 127 -29.85 19.91 9.38
C ARG A 127 -30.67 18.69 9.81
N TYR A 128 -30.12 17.49 9.66
CA TYR A 128 -30.81 16.24 9.97
C TYR A 128 -30.40 15.64 11.31
N ASP A 129 -29.63 16.36 12.11
CA ASP A 129 -29.28 15.91 13.46
C ASP A 129 -30.53 15.91 14.36
N GLY A 130 -30.71 14.85 15.13
CA GLY A 130 -31.80 14.71 16.09
C GLY A 130 -33.18 14.65 15.47
N ALA A 131 -33.33 14.34 14.18
CA ALA A 131 -34.62 14.39 13.46
C ALA A 131 -35.73 13.51 14.10
N SER A 132 -35.36 12.48 14.86
CA SER A 132 -36.27 11.61 15.60
C SER A 132 -36.61 12.10 17.02
N LEU A 133 -35.99 13.18 17.49
CA LEU A 133 -36.26 13.75 18.81
C LEU A 133 -37.56 14.55 18.80
N GLN A 134 -38.29 14.56 19.92
CA GLN A 134 -39.50 15.39 20.06
C GLN A 134 -39.22 16.88 19.86
N LYS A 135 -38.01 17.33 20.22
CA LYS A 135 -37.55 18.71 20.11
C LYS A 135 -36.17 18.71 19.43
N PRO A 136 -36.13 18.51 18.09
CA PRO A 136 -34.88 18.38 17.36
C PRO A 136 -34.12 19.70 17.36
N PRO A 137 -32.78 19.68 17.34
CA PRO A 137 -31.99 20.89 17.12
C PRO A 137 -32.34 21.58 15.79
N LYS A 138 -32.21 22.90 15.75
CA LYS A 138 -32.38 23.70 14.54
C LYS A 138 -31.01 24.10 14.01
N VAL A 139 -30.66 23.63 12.83
CA VAL A 139 -29.36 23.88 12.19
C VAL A 139 -29.61 24.52 10.83
N SER A 140 -29.08 25.73 10.58
CA SER A 140 -29.36 26.46 9.33
C SER A 140 -28.80 25.78 8.08
N ARG A 141 -27.62 25.17 8.18
CA ARG A 141 -26.87 24.53 7.07
C ARG A 141 -25.85 23.54 7.62
N HIS A 142 -25.36 22.64 6.77
CA HIS A 142 -24.25 21.77 7.15
C HIS A 142 -23.01 22.61 7.47
N GLY A 143 -22.39 22.38 8.63
CA GLY A 143 -21.28 23.20 9.11
C GLY A 143 -21.69 24.63 9.49
N ALA A 144 -22.90 24.80 10.01
CA ALA A 144 -23.40 26.04 10.58
C ALA A 144 -22.54 26.52 11.77
N GLY A 145 -22.45 27.85 11.93
CA GLY A 145 -21.74 28.48 13.05
C GLY A 145 -22.56 28.55 14.35
N PRO A 146 -21.97 29.03 15.47
CA PRO A 146 -22.61 28.98 16.79
C PRO A 146 -23.94 29.74 16.92
N LYS A 147 -24.15 30.80 16.13
CA LYS A 147 -25.42 31.55 16.08
C LYS A 147 -26.50 30.85 15.26
N GLU A 148 -26.10 29.93 14.39
CA GLU A 148 -26.94 29.25 13.41
C GLU A 148 -27.34 27.83 13.85
N VAL A 149 -26.90 27.41 15.05
CA VAL A 149 -27.20 26.11 15.66
C VAL A 149 -27.92 26.37 16.98
N GLU A 150 -29.17 25.94 17.06
CA GLU A 150 -29.99 26.04 18.27
C GLU A 150 -30.37 24.65 18.79
N PHE A 151 -30.44 24.51 20.11
CA PHE A 151 -30.95 23.31 20.76
C PHE A 151 -31.98 23.68 21.82
N PHE A 152 -32.86 22.73 22.15
CA PHE A 152 -33.89 22.96 23.17
C PHE A 152 -33.29 22.82 24.57
N LEU A 153 -33.35 23.89 25.36
CA LEU A 153 -32.94 23.90 26.76
C LEU A 153 -34.18 23.78 27.65
N GLU A 154 -34.25 22.68 28.41
CA GLU A 154 -35.30 22.47 29.41
C GLU A 154 -35.15 23.45 30.58
N ALA A 155 -36.27 23.77 31.24
CA ALA A 155 -36.23 24.66 32.40
C ALA A 155 -35.66 23.95 33.64
N PRO A 156 -35.05 24.70 34.59
CA PRO A 156 -34.52 24.13 35.81
C PRO A 156 -35.60 23.34 36.57
N GLY A 157 -35.35 22.03 36.79
CA GLY A 157 -36.27 21.15 37.54
C GLY A 157 -37.06 20.13 36.72
N GLN A 158 -36.98 20.14 35.39
CA GLN A 158 -37.45 19.02 34.55
C GLN A 158 -36.33 17.99 34.40
N GLN A 159 -36.51 16.76 34.93
CA GLN A 159 -35.62 15.64 34.64
C GLN A 159 -36.02 14.98 33.31
N PRO A 160 -35.06 14.44 32.53
CA PRO A 160 -35.37 13.78 31.28
C PRO A 160 -36.19 12.51 31.52
N SER A 161 -37.28 12.34 30.77
CA SER A 161 -37.98 11.07 30.68
C SER A 161 -37.06 10.04 30.02
N GLN A 162 -36.47 9.17 30.83
CA GLN A 162 -35.84 7.95 30.32
C GLN A 162 -36.93 7.08 29.67
N GLY A 163 -36.63 6.56 28.48
CA GLY A 163 -37.54 5.70 27.72
C GLY A 163 -38.09 4.56 28.56
N ALA A 164 -39.40 4.36 28.45
CA ALA A 164 -40.12 3.29 29.11
C ALA A 164 -39.55 1.91 28.72
N SER A 165 -39.05 1.19 29.71
CA SER A 165 -39.11 -0.28 29.77
C SER A 165 -39.73 -0.65 31.12
N GLY A 166 -40.66 -1.61 31.08
CA GLY A 166 -41.76 -1.77 32.03
C GLY A 166 -41.40 -2.08 33.48
N GLY A 167 -42.37 -1.84 34.36
CA GLY A 167 -42.33 -2.25 35.77
C GLY A 167 -43.38 -1.54 36.62
N THR A 168 -44.47 -2.23 36.89
CA THR A 168 -45.62 -1.85 37.71
C THR A 168 -45.25 -1.68 39.19
N GLN A 169 -45.70 -0.62 39.86
CA GLN A 169 -46.54 -0.63 41.08
C GLN A 169 -46.46 0.68 41.91
N SER A 170 -47.62 0.97 42.49
CA SER A 170 -48.07 2.16 43.22
C SER A 170 -47.44 2.42 44.60
N LYS A 171 -47.46 3.69 45.05
CA LYS A 171 -48.07 4.08 46.33
C LYS A 171 -48.35 5.60 46.44
N ARG A 172 -49.45 5.91 47.13
CA ARG A 172 -50.15 7.21 47.28
C ARG A 172 -49.43 8.24 48.19
N GLY A 173 -49.53 9.52 47.81
CA GLY A 173 -50.12 10.57 48.65
C GLY A 173 -49.22 11.66 49.27
N LYS A 174 -49.31 12.90 48.76
CA LYS A 174 -49.54 14.14 49.55
C LYS A 174 -49.88 15.34 48.63
N LYS A 175 -50.76 16.21 49.13
CA LYS A 175 -51.44 17.32 48.43
C LYS A 175 -50.50 18.36 47.82
N ALA A 176 -50.97 18.91 46.69
CA ALA A 176 -50.34 19.95 45.89
C ALA A 176 -50.26 21.31 46.59
N VAL A 177 -49.08 21.93 46.50
CA VAL A 177 -48.91 23.39 46.61
C VAL A 177 -48.87 23.91 45.17
N LYS A 178 -49.73 24.89 44.85
CA LYS A 178 -49.74 25.60 43.55
C LYS A 178 -48.40 26.33 43.38
N ALA A 179 -47.47 25.75 42.63
CA ALA A 179 -46.42 26.49 41.96
C ALA A 179 -46.98 26.97 40.62
N GLY A 180 -46.73 28.25 40.26
CA GLY A 180 -47.10 28.79 38.95
C GLY A 180 -46.55 27.96 37.79
N PRO A 181 -46.98 28.20 36.53
CA PRO A 181 -46.54 27.40 35.40
C PRO A 181 -45.01 27.33 35.39
N ALA A 182 -44.47 26.11 35.47
CA ALA A 182 -43.04 25.88 35.37
C ALA A 182 -42.53 26.60 34.11
N PRO A 183 -41.38 27.29 34.15
CA PRO A 183 -40.87 27.99 32.99
C PRO A 183 -40.85 27.02 31.80
N ALA A 184 -41.44 27.39 30.67
CA ALA A 184 -41.38 26.56 29.48
C ALA A 184 -39.92 26.54 28.99
N GLY A 185 -39.39 25.36 28.68
CA GLY A 185 -38.09 25.25 28.02
C GLY A 185 -38.08 26.04 26.70
N LYS A 186 -36.91 26.49 26.25
CA LYS A 186 -36.77 27.35 25.08
C LYS A 186 -35.66 26.86 24.14
N TYR A 187 -35.77 27.18 22.86
CA TYR A 187 -34.63 27.07 21.95
C TYR A 187 -33.62 28.17 22.28
N ILE A 188 -32.34 27.82 22.29
CA ILE A 188 -31.23 28.72 22.52
C ILE A 188 -30.11 28.38 21.54
N SER A 189 -29.47 29.40 20.96
CA SER A 189 -28.31 29.20 20.10
C SER A 189 -27.10 28.72 20.91
N VAL A 190 -26.19 27.98 20.27
CA VAL A 190 -24.91 27.59 20.90
C VAL A 190 -24.14 28.83 21.36
N ALA A 191 -24.16 29.91 20.57
CA ALA A 191 -23.56 31.19 20.95
C ALA A 191 -24.15 31.76 22.24
N ASP A 192 -25.47 31.88 22.33
CA ASP A 192 -26.14 32.49 23.49
C ASP A 192 -26.01 31.62 24.73
N PHE A 193 -26.06 30.28 24.58
CA PHE A 193 -25.86 29.36 25.69
C PHE A 193 -24.47 29.50 26.30
N PHE A 194 -23.42 29.51 25.47
CA PHE A 194 -22.06 29.66 25.96
C PHE A 194 -21.78 31.04 26.55
N GLN A 195 -22.38 32.10 25.99
CA GLN A 195 -22.30 33.44 26.56
C GLN A 195 -23.02 33.52 27.92
N GLN A 196 -24.20 32.92 28.07
CA GLN A 196 -24.98 32.96 29.31
C GLN A 196 -24.34 32.12 30.41
N GLN A 197 -23.99 30.86 30.09
CA GLN A 197 -23.55 29.85 31.05
C GLN A 197 -22.05 29.95 31.40
N TYR A 198 -21.20 30.21 30.40
CA TYR A 198 -19.75 30.16 30.55
C TYR A 198 -19.07 31.52 30.36
N LYS A 199 -19.84 32.58 30.05
CA LYS A 199 -19.32 33.94 29.77
C LYS A 199 -18.31 33.97 28.63
N MET A 200 -18.52 33.13 27.60
CA MET A 200 -17.60 32.99 26.47
C MET A 200 -18.17 33.60 25.18
N THR A 201 -17.42 34.51 24.57
CA THR A 201 -17.66 34.98 23.20
C THR A 201 -17.03 34.02 22.20
N LEU A 202 -17.84 33.44 21.33
CA LEU A 202 -17.39 32.44 20.33
C LEU A 202 -17.10 33.09 18.96
N ASP A 203 -16.19 32.50 18.17
CA ASP A 203 -15.96 32.90 16.78
C ASP A 203 -17.16 32.53 15.89
N PRO A 204 -17.91 33.51 15.33
CA PRO A 204 -19.10 33.21 14.53
C PRO A 204 -18.77 32.57 13.17
N LYS A 205 -17.51 32.63 12.71
CA LYS A 205 -17.08 32.06 11.42
C LYS A 205 -16.72 30.58 11.52
N MET A 206 -16.53 30.05 12.73
CA MET A 206 -16.18 28.64 12.94
C MET A 206 -17.43 27.76 12.89
N PRO A 207 -17.35 26.53 12.35
CA PRO A 207 -18.46 25.60 12.43
C PRO A 207 -18.62 25.06 13.85
N VAL A 208 -19.83 24.60 14.18
CA VAL A 208 -20.07 23.81 15.40
C VAL A 208 -19.82 22.33 15.11
N VAL A 209 -19.10 21.62 15.99
CA VAL A 209 -18.86 20.18 15.86
C VAL A 209 -19.90 19.38 16.63
N ASN A 210 -20.33 18.25 16.06
CA ASN A 210 -21.14 17.25 16.74
C ASN A 210 -20.22 16.17 17.31
N VAL A 211 -20.24 15.97 18.63
CA VAL A 211 -19.48 14.95 19.37
C VAL A 211 -20.36 13.85 19.96
N GLY A 212 -21.63 13.82 19.57
CA GLY A 212 -22.60 12.78 19.89
C GLY A 212 -22.79 11.83 18.72
N THR A 213 -24.05 11.52 18.41
CA THR A 213 -24.47 10.77 17.23
C THR A 213 -25.37 11.64 16.36
N ARG A 214 -25.80 11.14 15.19
CA ARG A 214 -26.80 11.87 14.40
C ARG A 214 -28.16 11.83 15.08
N GLU A 215 -28.50 10.71 15.71
CA GLU A 215 -29.78 10.46 16.37
C GLU A 215 -29.87 11.20 17.72
N ASN A 216 -28.75 11.26 18.44
CA ASN A 216 -28.60 11.99 19.69
C ASN A 216 -27.38 12.93 19.61
N PRO A 217 -27.54 14.12 19.00
CA PRO A 217 -26.44 15.06 18.78
C PRO A 217 -26.00 15.75 20.07
N SER A 218 -24.71 16.06 20.15
CA SER A 218 -24.11 16.85 21.23
C SER A 218 -23.17 17.87 20.62
N TYR A 219 -23.51 19.15 20.73
CA TYR A 219 -22.77 20.22 20.07
C TYR A 219 -21.68 20.82 20.95
N LEU A 220 -20.51 21.06 20.36
CA LEU A 220 -19.44 21.85 20.95
C LEU A 220 -19.00 22.93 19.96
N PRO A 221 -18.85 24.18 20.39
CA PRO A 221 -18.14 25.17 19.58
C PRO A 221 -16.65 24.81 19.50
N VAL A 222 -16.03 25.19 18.40
CA VAL A 222 -14.61 24.89 18.15
C VAL A 222 -13.69 25.57 19.17
N ASP A 223 -14.11 26.73 19.70
CA ASP A 223 -13.37 27.55 20.67
C ASP A 223 -13.05 26.81 21.98
N VAL A 224 -13.82 25.78 22.33
CA VAL A 224 -13.64 24.99 23.56
C VAL A 224 -12.99 23.63 23.31
N CYS A 225 -12.47 23.41 22.09
CA CYS A 225 -11.91 22.15 21.65
C CYS A 225 -10.40 22.28 21.39
N VAL A 226 -9.60 21.45 22.06
CA VAL A 226 -8.15 21.36 21.87
C VAL A 226 -7.77 19.98 21.35
N VAL A 227 -7.04 19.93 20.25
CA VAL A 227 -6.49 18.70 19.67
C VAL A 227 -5.28 18.26 20.50
N GLU A 228 -5.34 17.04 21.04
CA GLU A 228 -4.20 16.43 21.72
C GLU A 228 -3.15 15.95 20.70
N PRO A 229 -1.85 15.97 21.05
CA PRO A 229 -0.77 15.61 20.13
C PRO A 229 -0.80 14.13 19.72
N GLY A 230 -0.12 13.82 18.61
CA GLY A 230 0.14 12.45 18.19
C GLY A 230 -1.08 11.68 17.66
N GLN A 231 -2.16 12.38 17.33
CA GLN A 231 -3.37 11.77 16.75
C GLN A 231 -3.18 11.52 15.25
N PRO A 232 -3.18 10.26 14.77
CA PRO A 232 -2.90 9.96 13.36
C PRO A 232 -3.97 10.53 12.44
N ALA A 233 -3.54 11.19 11.37
CA ALA A 233 -4.42 11.54 10.26
C ALA A 233 -4.72 10.29 9.43
N GLN A 234 -5.99 9.91 9.32
CA GLN A 234 -6.43 8.75 8.53
C GLN A 234 -6.61 9.09 7.04
N ALA A 235 -6.33 10.34 6.65
CA ALA A 235 -6.43 10.82 5.29
C ALA A 235 -5.17 10.51 4.47
N LYS A 236 -5.36 10.26 3.17
CA LYS A 236 -4.25 10.14 2.22
C LYS A 236 -3.56 11.50 2.09
N LEU A 237 -2.25 11.52 2.31
CA LEU A 237 -1.44 12.72 2.12
C LEU A 237 -1.46 13.14 0.64
N ASN A 238 -1.54 14.44 0.39
CA ASN A 238 -1.39 14.99 -0.95
C ASN A 238 0.08 14.88 -1.43
N PRO A 239 0.38 15.12 -2.73
CA PRO A 239 1.73 14.96 -3.26
C PRO A 239 2.80 15.82 -2.55
N MET A 240 2.46 17.05 -2.17
CA MET A 240 3.36 17.96 -1.46
C MET A 240 3.65 17.47 -0.04
N GLN A 241 2.62 17.07 0.70
CA GLN A 241 2.74 16.46 2.03
C GLN A 241 3.56 15.16 1.98
N THR A 242 3.33 14.34 0.97
CA THR A 242 4.09 13.10 0.76
C THR A 242 5.57 13.40 0.54
N ARG A 243 5.89 14.42 -0.27
CA ARG A 243 7.28 14.88 -0.47
C ARG A 243 7.91 15.38 0.84
N ASN A 244 7.20 16.20 1.61
CA ASN A 244 7.68 16.73 2.88
C ASN A 244 7.91 15.60 3.90
N MET A 245 6.97 14.66 4.00
CA MET A 245 7.12 13.45 4.82
C MET A 245 8.35 12.64 4.42
N LEU A 246 8.59 12.44 3.11
CA LEU A 246 9.78 11.74 2.63
C LEU A 246 11.07 12.47 2.99
N ASN A 247 11.11 13.79 2.81
CA ASN A 247 12.28 14.60 3.17
C ASN A 247 12.60 14.50 4.67
N PHE A 248 11.57 14.51 5.52
CA PHE A 248 11.71 14.32 6.96
C PHE A 248 12.15 12.89 7.33
N ALA A 249 11.65 11.87 6.62
CA ALA A 249 11.87 10.47 6.95
C ALA A 249 13.19 9.89 6.43
N VAL A 250 13.78 10.47 5.39
CA VAL A 250 15.02 9.94 4.79
C VAL A 250 16.22 10.22 5.70
N ARG A 251 16.80 9.15 6.24
CA ARG A 251 18.03 9.13 7.04
C ARG A 251 18.96 8.03 6.56
N THR A 252 20.26 8.25 6.66
CA THR A 252 21.25 7.22 6.33
C THR A 252 21.21 6.08 7.37
N PRO A 253 21.70 4.88 7.03
CA PRO A 253 21.74 3.76 7.97
C PRO A 253 22.47 4.08 9.28
N PRO A 254 23.66 4.72 9.27
CA PRO A 254 24.33 5.12 10.53
C PRO A 254 23.48 6.06 11.40
N GLN A 255 22.81 7.05 10.80
CA GLN A 255 21.93 7.97 11.53
C GLN A 255 20.77 7.23 12.21
N ASN A 256 20.17 6.25 11.52
CA ASN A 256 19.11 5.43 12.10
C ASN A 256 19.63 4.51 13.20
N ALA A 257 20.78 3.86 13.01
CA ALA A 257 21.41 3.00 14.02
C ALA A 257 21.71 3.79 15.31
N THR A 258 22.38 4.94 15.21
CA THR A 258 22.68 5.82 16.34
C THR A 258 21.40 6.26 17.05
N SER A 259 20.38 6.65 16.27
CA SER A 259 19.13 7.13 16.84
C SER A 259 18.34 6.04 17.56
N ILE A 260 18.44 4.77 17.14
CA ILE A 260 17.81 3.63 17.82
C ILE A 260 18.44 3.42 19.20
N VAL A 261 19.77 3.38 19.29
CA VAL A 261 20.48 3.12 20.56
C VAL A 261 20.49 4.31 21.52
N THR A 262 20.26 5.54 21.02
CA THR A 262 20.23 6.76 21.84
C THR A 262 18.80 7.22 22.19
N ALA A 263 18.15 7.98 21.31
CA ALA A 263 16.80 8.50 21.52
C ALA A 263 15.75 7.39 21.60
N GLY A 264 15.88 6.34 20.78
CA GLY A 264 14.97 5.19 20.78
C GLY A 264 14.98 4.45 22.11
N SER A 265 16.15 4.13 22.64
CA SER A 265 16.31 3.50 23.95
C SER A 265 15.64 4.31 25.07
N ARG A 266 15.74 5.64 25.04
CA ARG A 266 15.10 6.54 26.01
C ARG A 266 13.57 6.56 25.86
N VAL A 267 13.06 6.77 24.64
CA VAL A 267 11.60 6.79 24.36
C VAL A 267 10.93 5.45 24.71
N LEU A 268 11.65 4.35 24.51
CA LEU A 268 11.17 2.99 24.77
C LEU A 268 11.42 2.50 26.20
N GLY A 269 12.15 3.25 27.03
CA GLY A 269 12.50 2.83 28.38
C GLY A 269 13.36 1.57 28.41
N LEU A 270 14.30 1.41 27.47
CA LEU A 270 15.19 0.24 27.40
C LEU A 270 16.46 0.37 28.24
N GLY A 271 16.63 1.49 28.95
CA GLY A 271 17.74 1.72 29.88
C GLY A 271 17.52 1.14 31.27
N ALA A 272 18.57 1.17 32.10
CA ALA A 272 18.58 0.60 33.45
C ALA A 272 17.59 1.26 34.45
N GLN A 273 17.04 2.43 34.11
CA GLN A 273 16.13 3.21 34.96
C GLN A 273 14.67 2.74 34.88
N ASN A 274 14.37 1.67 34.14
CA ASN A 274 13.01 1.16 34.00
C ASN A 274 12.68 0.14 35.10
N SER A 275 11.97 0.58 36.13
CA SER A 275 11.54 -0.26 37.26
C SER A 275 10.75 -1.49 36.80
N THR A 276 9.87 -1.36 35.80
CA THR A 276 9.10 -2.49 35.28
C THR A 276 10.00 -3.58 34.69
N LEU A 277 11.13 -3.24 34.07
CA LEU A 277 12.05 -4.26 33.56
C LEU A 277 12.87 -4.89 34.69
N ALA A 278 13.29 -4.08 35.67
CA ALA A 278 14.01 -4.55 36.85
C ALA A 278 13.17 -5.56 37.66
N ASP A 279 11.89 -5.26 37.91
CA ASP A 279 10.97 -6.12 38.66
C ASP A 279 10.76 -7.50 38.00
N PHE A 280 10.85 -7.55 36.67
CA PHE A 280 10.77 -8.80 35.90
C PHE A 280 12.13 -9.46 35.65
N GLY A 281 13.23 -8.91 36.18
CA GLY A 281 14.58 -9.43 35.98
C GLY A 281 15.08 -9.32 34.52
N ILE A 282 14.54 -8.38 33.74
CA ILE A 282 14.88 -8.19 32.33
C ILE A 282 15.88 -7.03 32.20
N GLN A 283 17.05 -7.33 31.62
CA GLN A 283 18.04 -6.32 31.29
C GLN A 283 18.30 -6.30 29.78
N PRO A 284 17.70 -5.35 29.03
CA PRO A 284 17.99 -5.20 27.61
C PRO A 284 19.46 -4.78 27.40
N ASN A 285 20.12 -5.37 26.39
CA ASN A 285 21.37 -4.82 25.90
C ASN A 285 21.06 -3.54 25.10
N GLY A 286 21.64 -2.41 25.49
CA GLY A 286 21.43 -1.11 24.85
C GLY A 286 22.09 -0.97 23.47
N ASN A 287 22.90 -1.94 23.06
CA ASN A 287 23.58 -1.95 21.78
C ASN A 287 22.83 -2.80 20.75
N LEU A 288 23.07 -2.50 19.46
CA LEU A 288 22.63 -3.38 18.38
C LEU A 288 23.39 -4.70 18.45
N ILE A 289 22.71 -5.81 18.15
CA ILE A 289 23.37 -7.10 18.00
C ILE A 289 24.21 -7.10 16.72
N THR A 290 25.34 -7.81 16.76
CA THR A 290 26.15 -8.11 15.57
C THR A 290 25.82 -9.51 15.09
N VAL A 291 25.62 -9.66 13.78
CA VAL A 291 25.39 -10.95 13.12
C VAL A 291 26.30 -11.07 11.91
N GLN A 292 26.67 -12.31 11.58
CA GLN A 292 27.44 -12.57 10.37
C GLN A 292 26.50 -12.50 9.15
N GLY A 293 26.85 -11.63 8.20
CA GLY A 293 26.26 -11.62 6.87
C GLY A 293 27.20 -12.28 5.85
N ARG A 294 26.63 -12.76 4.74
CA ARG A 294 27.35 -13.16 3.54
C ARG A 294 26.95 -12.24 2.40
N VAL A 295 27.87 -11.93 1.48
CA VAL A 295 27.55 -11.18 0.26
C VAL A 295 27.59 -12.16 -0.90
N LEU A 296 26.43 -12.44 -1.48
CA LEU A 296 26.31 -13.32 -2.63
C LEU A 296 26.91 -12.66 -3.88
N PRO A 297 27.52 -13.45 -4.79
CA PRO A 297 28.07 -12.93 -6.03
C PRO A 297 26.97 -12.35 -6.92
N VAL A 298 27.32 -11.32 -7.67
CA VAL A 298 26.44 -10.68 -8.65
C VAL A 298 26.48 -11.49 -9.95
N PRO A 299 25.34 -11.88 -10.54
CA PRO A 299 25.33 -12.62 -11.80
C PRO A 299 25.63 -11.69 -12.97
N ASN A 300 26.10 -12.28 -14.06
CA ASN A 300 26.25 -11.58 -15.33
C ASN A 300 24.92 -11.47 -16.07
N VAL A 301 24.59 -10.27 -16.55
CA VAL A 301 23.38 -10.02 -17.33
C VAL A 301 23.72 -10.01 -18.80
N TYR A 302 22.88 -10.63 -19.62
CA TYR A 302 23.09 -10.75 -21.05
C TYR A 302 22.03 -9.98 -21.84
N TYR A 303 22.49 -9.31 -22.89
CA TYR A 303 21.70 -8.61 -23.91
C TYR A 303 22.23 -8.98 -25.30
N LYS A 304 21.59 -8.50 -26.38
CA LYS A 304 22.19 -8.51 -27.71
C LYS A 304 23.13 -7.32 -27.88
N ASP A 305 24.20 -7.51 -28.62
CA ASP A 305 25.07 -6.40 -29.03
C ASP A 305 24.34 -5.49 -30.04
N SER A 306 24.58 -4.18 -29.99
CA SER A 306 23.96 -3.24 -30.92
C SER A 306 24.62 -3.23 -32.31
N SER A 307 25.90 -3.63 -32.38
CA SER A 307 26.75 -3.64 -33.57
C SER A 307 26.93 -5.05 -34.16
N LYS A 308 26.76 -6.10 -33.34
CA LYS A 308 26.91 -7.51 -33.73
C LYS A 308 25.62 -8.26 -33.46
N GLN A 309 25.36 -9.35 -34.19
CA GLN A 309 24.20 -10.23 -33.89
C GLN A 309 24.45 -11.17 -32.69
N THR A 310 25.58 -11.04 -31.99
CA THR A 310 25.97 -11.88 -30.86
C THR A 310 25.43 -11.35 -29.53
N GLN A 311 25.40 -12.22 -28.52
CA GLN A 311 25.14 -11.78 -27.14
C GLN A 311 26.30 -10.91 -26.62
N ARG A 312 25.94 -9.95 -25.78
CA ARG A 312 26.87 -9.08 -25.04
C ARG A 312 26.62 -9.27 -23.54
N GLN A 313 27.70 -9.58 -22.83
CA GLN A 313 27.72 -9.61 -21.38
C GLN A 313 27.76 -8.19 -20.82
N VAL A 314 26.95 -7.94 -19.81
CA VAL A 314 26.88 -6.70 -19.03
C VAL A 314 27.06 -7.07 -17.58
N GLN A 315 28.14 -6.59 -16.98
CA GLN A 315 28.39 -6.79 -15.56
C GLN A 315 27.66 -5.70 -14.76
N PRO A 316 26.69 -6.06 -13.89
CA PRO A 316 26.03 -5.09 -13.03
C PRO A 316 26.99 -4.51 -12.00
N MET A 317 26.92 -3.20 -11.79
CA MET A 317 27.71 -2.49 -10.78
C MET A 317 26.79 -1.99 -9.68
N ALA A 318 27.03 -2.42 -8.44
CA ALA A 318 26.15 -2.14 -7.30
C ALA A 318 24.66 -2.40 -7.62
N GLY A 319 24.37 -3.55 -8.24
CA GLY A 319 23.00 -3.92 -8.62
C GLY A 319 22.38 -3.06 -9.73
N SER A 320 23.14 -2.26 -10.49
CA SER A 320 22.62 -1.42 -11.58
C SER A 320 23.45 -1.55 -12.85
N TRP A 321 22.80 -1.38 -14.00
CA TRP A 321 23.43 -1.24 -15.32
C TRP A 321 22.65 -0.26 -16.20
N ASN A 322 23.12 0.01 -17.41
CA ASN A 322 22.44 0.90 -18.37
C ASN A 322 22.27 0.21 -19.74
N MET A 323 21.47 0.82 -20.61
CA MET A 323 21.17 0.29 -21.95
C MET A 323 22.01 0.91 -23.07
N LYS A 324 23.22 1.41 -22.77
CA LYS A 324 24.09 1.96 -23.82
C LYS A 324 24.68 0.82 -24.67
N SER A 325 24.50 0.93 -25.99
CA SER A 325 25.06 0.00 -26.98
C SER A 325 24.66 -1.47 -26.77
N ILE A 326 23.44 -1.70 -26.29
CA ILE A 326 22.83 -3.02 -26.15
C ILE A 326 21.40 -3.02 -26.70
N ARG A 327 20.94 -4.20 -27.13
CA ARG A 327 19.58 -4.46 -27.61
C ARG A 327 18.94 -5.57 -26.79
N PHE A 328 17.62 -5.62 -26.74
CA PHE A 328 16.89 -6.66 -26.01
C PHE A 328 17.30 -8.07 -26.46
N SER A 329 17.40 -8.97 -25.48
CA SER A 329 17.87 -10.35 -25.68
C SER A 329 16.97 -11.12 -26.63
N THR A 330 15.66 -11.01 -26.42
CA THR A 330 14.64 -11.49 -27.33
C THR A 330 13.85 -10.27 -27.83
N PRO A 331 14.21 -9.76 -29.03
CA PRO A 331 13.48 -8.70 -29.74
C PRO A 331 12.01 -9.07 -29.97
N SER A 332 11.17 -8.05 -30.12
CA SER A 332 9.78 -8.19 -30.54
C SER A 332 9.51 -7.42 -31.82
N ILE A 333 8.44 -7.80 -32.51
CA ILE A 333 7.95 -7.12 -33.71
C ILE A 333 6.65 -6.43 -33.33
N MET A 334 6.54 -5.14 -33.63
CA MET A 334 5.32 -4.35 -33.49
C MET A 334 4.78 -4.02 -34.88
N PRO A 335 3.93 -4.88 -35.46
CA PRO A 335 3.51 -4.75 -36.85
C PRO A 335 2.61 -3.53 -37.09
N SER A 336 1.72 -3.22 -36.14
CA SER A 336 0.87 -2.03 -36.17
C SER A 336 0.69 -1.47 -34.78
N TRP A 337 0.76 -0.15 -34.66
CA TRP A 337 0.41 0.55 -33.43
C TRP A 337 -0.22 1.91 -33.73
N ILE A 338 -0.99 2.40 -32.77
CA ILE A 338 -1.78 3.62 -32.86
C ILE A 338 -1.54 4.44 -31.60
N TRP A 339 -1.65 5.76 -31.69
CA TRP A 339 -1.63 6.64 -30.53
C TRP A 339 -3.00 7.26 -30.24
N LEU A 340 -3.27 7.50 -28.96
CA LEU A 340 -4.42 8.25 -28.47
C LEU A 340 -3.92 9.40 -27.59
N LEU A 341 -4.05 10.64 -28.06
CA LEU A 341 -3.76 11.83 -27.27
C LEU A 341 -5.03 12.26 -26.53
N VAL A 342 -4.95 12.28 -25.20
CA VAL A 342 -6.03 12.74 -24.33
C VAL A 342 -5.68 14.14 -23.83
N ASP A 343 -6.48 15.13 -24.21
CA ASP A 343 -6.40 16.48 -23.68
C ASP A 343 -7.59 16.77 -22.77
N VAL A 344 -7.40 17.75 -21.89
CA VAL A 344 -8.48 18.31 -21.06
C VAL A 344 -8.58 19.79 -21.40
N GLU A 345 -9.79 20.34 -21.34
CA GLU A 345 -10.03 21.75 -21.65
C GLU A 345 -8.97 22.67 -21.01
N ARG A 346 -8.41 23.57 -21.84
CA ARG A 346 -7.40 24.58 -21.47
C ARG A 346 -6.00 24.06 -21.13
N VAL A 347 -5.73 22.74 -21.20
CA VAL A 347 -4.39 22.17 -21.04
C VAL A 347 -3.99 21.45 -22.32
N VAL A 348 -3.09 22.07 -23.09
CA VAL A 348 -2.58 21.53 -24.36
C VAL A 348 -1.07 21.38 -24.27
N HIS A 349 -0.57 20.14 -24.35
CA HIS A 349 0.87 19.86 -24.32
C HIS A 349 1.51 19.89 -25.71
N PHE A 350 0.75 19.53 -26.74
CA PHE A 350 1.18 19.52 -28.14
C PHE A 350 0.34 20.55 -28.91
N GLN A 351 0.94 21.70 -29.21
CA GLN A 351 0.24 22.83 -29.86
C GLN A 351 -0.03 22.59 -31.35
N SER A 352 0.83 21.83 -32.03
CA SER A 352 0.68 21.45 -33.43
C SER A 352 0.77 19.93 -33.64
N PRO A 353 0.15 19.38 -34.70
CA PRO A 353 0.33 17.98 -35.09
C PRO A 353 1.80 17.61 -35.36
N ASP A 354 2.59 18.56 -35.88
CA ASP A 354 4.00 18.34 -36.22
C ASP A 354 4.87 18.09 -34.98
N ALA A 355 4.59 18.81 -33.88
CA ALA A 355 5.32 18.63 -32.62
C ALA A 355 5.14 17.20 -32.07
N LEU A 356 3.91 16.67 -32.11
CA LEU A 356 3.65 15.30 -31.70
C LEU A 356 4.30 14.30 -32.67
N THR A 357 4.20 14.55 -33.98
CA THR A 357 4.76 13.67 -35.02
C THR A 357 6.27 13.53 -34.87
N SER A 358 7.00 14.63 -34.65
CA SER A 358 8.46 14.61 -34.42
C SER A 358 8.83 13.77 -33.20
N VAL A 359 8.12 13.92 -32.08
CA VAL A 359 8.37 13.15 -30.86
C VAL A 359 8.05 11.66 -31.06
N LEU A 360 6.98 11.32 -31.80
CA LEU A 360 6.65 9.94 -32.14
C LEU A 360 7.70 9.30 -33.05
N GLN A 361 8.28 10.05 -33.99
CA GLN A 361 9.39 9.57 -34.83
C GLN A 361 10.63 9.27 -34.00
N GLN A 362 11.01 10.17 -33.08
CA GLN A 362 12.13 9.95 -32.16
C GLN A 362 11.88 8.71 -31.27
N PHE A 363 10.66 8.54 -30.77
CA PHE A 363 10.28 7.37 -29.99
C PHE A 363 10.37 6.07 -30.82
N THR A 364 9.87 6.09 -32.05
CA THR A 364 9.94 4.94 -32.97
C THR A 364 11.39 4.57 -33.31
N ALA A 365 12.23 5.57 -33.59
CA ALA A 365 13.66 5.35 -33.82
C ALA A 365 14.31 4.71 -32.58
N LYS A 366 13.97 5.19 -31.38
CA LYS A 366 14.50 4.62 -30.14
C LYS A 366 14.05 3.18 -29.90
N LEU A 367 12.79 2.84 -30.20
CA LEU A 367 12.28 1.46 -30.14
C LEU A 367 13.07 0.53 -31.07
N ASN A 368 13.33 0.95 -32.30
CA ASN A 368 14.13 0.17 -33.25
C ASN A 368 15.59 0.03 -32.78
N GLU A 369 16.18 1.11 -32.25
CA GLU A 369 17.55 1.11 -31.73
C GLU A 369 17.77 0.03 -30.66
N ILE A 370 16.80 -0.12 -29.74
CA ILE A 370 16.87 -1.07 -28.60
C ILE A 370 16.34 -2.47 -28.93
N GLY A 371 15.81 -2.70 -30.15
CA GLY A 371 15.41 -4.03 -30.62
C GLY A 371 13.90 -4.33 -30.61
N VAL A 372 13.04 -3.32 -30.59
CA VAL A 372 11.61 -3.48 -30.93
C VAL A 372 11.42 -3.03 -32.37
N LYS A 373 11.20 -3.99 -33.28
CA LYS A 373 11.04 -3.69 -34.71
C LYS A 373 9.68 -3.02 -34.92
N ALA A 374 9.66 -1.72 -35.13
CA ALA A 374 8.47 -0.89 -35.20
C ALA A 374 8.48 0.02 -36.43
N GLY A 375 7.39 0.03 -37.19
CA GLY A 375 7.11 1.08 -38.18
C GLY A 375 6.57 2.36 -37.53
N PRO A 376 6.38 3.44 -38.31
CA PRO A 376 5.64 4.61 -37.83
C PRO A 376 4.21 4.22 -37.38
N PRO A 377 3.59 4.97 -36.47
CA PRO A 377 2.22 4.70 -36.05
C PRO A 377 1.28 4.76 -37.27
N THR A 378 0.38 3.78 -37.35
CA THR A 378 -0.50 3.57 -38.51
C THR A 378 -1.70 4.50 -38.55
N TYR A 379 -2.12 4.99 -37.38
CA TYR A 379 -3.23 5.91 -37.20
C TYR A 379 -3.07 6.62 -35.85
N GLY A 380 -3.84 7.68 -35.62
CA GLY A 380 -3.81 8.43 -34.39
C GLY A 380 -5.06 9.27 -34.19
N GLU A 381 -5.48 9.42 -32.94
CA GLU A 381 -6.66 10.21 -32.58
C GLU A 381 -6.35 11.13 -31.40
N ARG A 382 -6.91 12.34 -31.46
CA ARG A 382 -6.90 13.31 -30.38
C ARG A 382 -8.32 13.43 -29.84
N ILE A 383 -8.46 13.35 -28.51
CA ILE A 383 -9.73 13.60 -27.83
C ILE A 383 -9.57 14.71 -26.80
N VAL A 384 -10.61 15.53 -26.67
CA VAL A 384 -10.74 16.48 -25.57
C VAL A 384 -11.82 15.94 -24.65
N ILE A 385 -11.48 15.77 -23.38
CA ILE A 385 -12.40 15.22 -22.37
C ILE A 385 -12.73 16.26 -21.31
N GLU A 386 -13.96 16.19 -20.82
CA GLU A 386 -14.39 16.89 -19.62
C GLU A 386 -13.99 16.11 -18.37
N ARG A 387 -13.56 16.81 -17.31
CA ARG A 387 -13.10 16.16 -16.07
C ARG A 387 -14.19 15.33 -15.37
N THR A 388 -15.45 15.67 -15.59
CA THR A 388 -16.60 15.07 -14.88
C THR A 388 -17.26 13.91 -15.64
N ASN A 389 -16.94 13.70 -16.93
CA ASN A 389 -17.59 12.69 -17.76
C ASN A 389 -16.66 12.16 -18.87
N TYR A 390 -15.47 11.66 -18.49
CA TYR A 390 -14.48 11.19 -19.46
C TYR A 390 -14.58 9.69 -19.80
N GLU A 391 -15.15 8.86 -18.92
CA GLU A 391 -15.05 7.40 -19.06
C GLU A 391 -15.74 6.89 -20.34
N GLY A 392 -16.95 7.36 -20.61
CA GLY A 392 -17.70 6.99 -21.82
C GLY A 392 -16.99 7.44 -23.10
N ALA A 393 -16.45 8.67 -23.11
CA ALA A 393 -15.74 9.23 -24.25
C ALA A 393 -14.45 8.44 -24.57
N ILE A 394 -13.66 8.11 -23.55
CA ILE A 394 -12.45 7.30 -23.70
C ILE A 394 -12.79 5.91 -24.23
N LYS A 395 -13.80 5.25 -23.64
CA LYS A 395 -14.22 3.90 -24.05
C LYS A 395 -14.67 3.88 -25.52
N ALA A 396 -15.55 4.80 -25.91
CA ALA A 396 -16.04 4.92 -27.29
C ALA A 396 -14.89 5.19 -28.28
N LYS A 397 -13.90 6.01 -27.88
CA LYS A 397 -12.74 6.25 -28.73
C LYS A 397 -11.86 5.02 -28.87
N ILE A 398 -11.61 4.27 -27.81
CA ILE A 398 -10.87 3.01 -27.88
C ILE A 398 -11.59 2.02 -28.81
N GLU A 399 -12.91 1.90 -28.69
CA GLU A 399 -13.73 1.07 -29.59
C GLU A 399 -13.57 1.46 -31.06
N GLN A 400 -13.63 2.76 -31.37
CA GLN A 400 -13.38 3.26 -32.71
C GLN A 400 -11.98 2.86 -33.20
N LEU A 401 -10.95 2.97 -32.36
CA LEU A 401 -9.58 2.58 -32.72
C LEU A 401 -9.45 1.07 -32.97
N MET A 402 -10.26 0.23 -32.32
CA MET A 402 -10.25 -1.21 -32.55
C MET A 402 -10.64 -1.61 -33.98
N SER A 403 -11.44 -0.78 -34.68
CA SER A 403 -11.74 -1.00 -36.11
C SER A 403 -10.51 -1.05 -37.00
N LYS A 404 -9.39 -0.43 -36.56
CA LYS A 404 -8.09 -0.42 -37.26
C LYS A 404 -7.22 -1.62 -36.93
N LYS A 405 -7.68 -2.53 -36.05
CA LYS A 405 -6.96 -3.74 -35.60
C LYS A 405 -5.53 -3.47 -35.13
N PRO A 406 -5.30 -2.51 -34.21
CA PRO A 406 -3.95 -2.24 -33.70
C PRO A 406 -3.41 -3.42 -32.90
N ALA A 407 -2.12 -3.74 -33.06
CA ALA A 407 -1.45 -4.66 -32.14
C ALA A 407 -1.19 -3.99 -30.77
N MET A 408 -1.06 -2.65 -30.74
CA MET A 408 -0.86 -1.87 -29.53
C MET A 408 -1.41 -0.44 -29.63
N ILE A 409 -1.87 0.10 -28.49
CA ILE A 409 -2.26 1.52 -28.32
C ILE A 409 -1.28 2.22 -27.36
N LEU A 410 -0.69 3.33 -27.80
CA LEU A 410 0.03 4.28 -26.95
C LEU A 410 -0.91 5.42 -26.53
N SER A 411 -1.33 5.45 -25.28
CA SER A 411 -2.14 6.55 -24.74
C SER A 411 -1.25 7.63 -24.11
N ILE A 412 -1.43 8.88 -24.52
CA ILE A 412 -0.69 10.04 -24.04
C ILE A 412 -1.64 10.85 -23.15
N LEU A 413 -1.37 10.85 -21.85
CA LEU A 413 -2.23 11.43 -20.82
C LEU A 413 -1.78 12.85 -20.45
N PRO A 414 -2.71 13.76 -20.15
CA PRO A 414 -2.38 15.17 -19.92
C PRO A 414 -1.72 15.38 -18.55
N TYR A 415 -2.13 14.63 -17.53
CA TYR A 415 -1.58 14.71 -16.18
C TYR A 415 -1.66 13.36 -15.48
N ASN A 416 -1.01 13.26 -14.31
CA ASN A 416 -1.01 12.06 -13.48
C ASN A 416 -2.37 11.89 -12.77
N ASP A 417 -3.35 11.38 -13.50
CA ASP A 417 -4.70 11.08 -13.00
C ASP A 417 -4.94 9.57 -12.93
N THR A 418 -5.36 9.11 -11.76
CA THR A 418 -5.60 7.68 -11.52
C THR A 418 -6.87 7.20 -12.23
N GLY A 419 -7.92 8.01 -12.29
CA GLY A 419 -9.17 7.67 -12.94
C GLY A 419 -9.02 7.52 -14.46
N LEU A 420 -8.34 8.46 -15.12
CA LEU A 420 -8.01 8.36 -16.56
C LEU A 420 -7.19 7.11 -16.87
N TYR A 421 -6.18 6.84 -16.04
CA TYR A 421 -5.34 5.64 -16.19
C TYR A 421 -6.19 4.37 -16.07
N ASN A 422 -7.02 4.27 -15.03
CA ASN A 422 -7.84 3.10 -14.74
C ASN A 422 -8.85 2.82 -15.86
N CYS A 423 -9.52 3.86 -16.36
CA CYS A 423 -10.47 3.77 -17.47
C CYS A 423 -9.83 3.15 -18.72
N ILE A 424 -8.68 3.66 -19.16
CA ILE A 424 -7.97 3.14 -20.34
C ILE A 424 -7.51 1.70 -20.12
N LYS A 425 -6.98 1.37 -18.93
CA LYS A 425 -6.55 0.00 -18.63
C LYS A 425 -7.73 -0.98 -18.66
N LYS A 426 -8.86 -0.65 -18.03
CA LYS A 426 -10.05 -1.51 -18.03
C LYS A 426 -10.58 -1.71 -19.45
N ALA A 427 -10.72 -0.63 -20.22
CA ALA A 427 -11.17 -0.71 -21.61
C ALA A 427 -10.26 -1.60 -22.46
N CYS A 428 -8.94 -1.42 -22.38
CA CYS A 428 -8.01 -2.18 -23.20
C CYS A 428 -7.78 -3.63 -22.73
N ASP A 429 -7.63 -3.88 -21.43
CA ASP A 429 -7.24 -5.19 -20.91
C ASP A 429 -8.43 -6.14 -20.71
N VAL A 430 -9.61 -5.61 -20.33
CA VAL A 430 -10.80 -6.39 -19.99
C VAL A 430 -11.83 -6.36 -21.12
N THR A 431 -12.12 -5.18 -21.67
CA THR A 431 -13.22 -5.03 -22.65
C THR A 431 -12.83 -5.38 -24.08
N TYR A 432 -11.78 -4.75 -24.63
CA TYR A 432 -11.45 -4.85 -26.06
C TYR A 432 -10.24 -5.73 -26.38
N GLY A 433 -9.44 -6.09 -25.37
CA GLY A 433 -8.31 -7.00 -25.53
C GLY A 433 -7.20 -6.49 -26.44
N VAL A 434 -6.67 -5.31 -26.15
CA VAL A 434 -5.57 -4.69 -26.89
C VAL A 434 -4.42 -4.31 -25.96
N ARG A 435 -3.19 -4.63 -26.38
CA ARG A 435 -2.00 -4.25 -25.62
C ARG A 435 -1.90 -2.73 -25.59
N ASN A 436 -1.53 -2.17 -24.45
CA ASN A 436 -1.55 -0.71 -24.29
C ASN A 436 -0.47 -0.22 -23.33
N ILE A 437 0.06 0.97 -23.59
CA ILE A 437 0.99 1.67 -22.72
C ILE A 437 0.54 3.12 -22.58
N ASN A 438 0.61 3.63 -21.34
CA ASN A 438 0.22 5.00 -21.04
C ASN A 438 1.49 5.80 -20.70
N VAL A 439 1.64 6.99 -21.27
CA VAL A 439 2.71 7.96 -20.97
C VAL A 439 2.11 9.29 -20.56
N LEU A 440 2.86 10.11 -19.82
CA LEU A 440 2.45 11.48 -19.50
C LEU A 440 2.95 12.42 -20.59
N ALA A 441 2.08 13.26 -21.14
CA ALA A 441 2.39 14.23 -22.17
C ALA A 441 3.56 15.13 -21.76
N GLU A 442 3.57 15.59 -20.51
CA GLU A 442 4.65 16.41 -19.93
C GLU A 442 6.02 15.74 -20.03
N LYS A 443 6.12 14.42 -19.88
CA LYS A 443 7.40 13.69 -19.97
C LYS A 443 7.71 13.23 -21.38
N PHE A 444 6.69 12.93 -22.16
CA PHE A 444 6.84 12.39 -23.51
C PHE A 444 7.29 13.47 -24.48
N LYS A 445 6.77 14.70 -24.35
CA LYS A 445 7.11 15.84 -25.22
C LYS A 445 8.60 16.21 -25.21
N ASP A 446 9.31 15.91 -24.12
CA ASP A 446 10.73 16.28 -23.96
C ASP A 446 11.69 15.43 -24.80
N GLY A 447 11.20 14.37 -25.46
CA GLY A 447 12.05 13.55 -26.35
C GLY A 447 13.18 12.80 -25.64
N ASN A 448 13.12 12.65 -24.31
CA ASN A 448 14.25 12.14 -23.52
C ASN A 448 14.58 10.67 -23.88
N PRO A 449 15.77 10.36 -24.44
CA PRO A 449 16.09 9.02 -24.92
C PRO A 449 16.10 7.94 -23.82
N GLN A 450 16.47 8.30 -22.59
CA GLN A 450 16.46 7.38 -21.45
C GLN A 450 15.03 7.07 -21.01
N TYR A 451 14.14 8.06 -21.03
CA TYR A 451 12.71 7.86 -20.77
C TYR A 451 12.10 6.94 -21.82
N PHE A 452 12.37 7.19 -23.11
CA PHE A 452 11.91 6.34 -24.21
C PHE A 452 12.41 4.91 -24.12
N ALA A 453 13.67 4.69 -23.77
CA ALA A 453 14.20 3.35 -23.54
C ALA A 453 13.48 2.63 -22.38
N ASN A 454 13.19 3.34 -21.27
CA ASN A 454 12.45 2.78 -20.13
C ASN A 454 10.97 2.48 -20.45
N VAL A 455 10.39 3.21 -21.40
CA VAL A 455 9.06 2.89 -21.96
C VAL A 455 9.19 1.66 -22.87
N GLY A 456 10.22 1.61 -23.71
CA GLY A 456 10.54 0.49 -24.61
C GLY A 456 10.71 -0.86 -23.91
N LEU A 457 11.27 -0.89 -22.69
CA LEU A 457 11.31 -2.09 -21.84
C LEU A 457 9.91 -2.73 -21.69
N LYS A 458 8.87 -1.91 -21.54
CA LYS A 458 7.48 -2.39 -21.38
C LYS A 458 6.87 -2.83 -22.70
N PHE A 459 7.17 -2.11 -23.79
CA PHE A 459 6.72 -2.48 -25.14
C PHE A 459 7.17 -3.89 -25.47
N ASN A 460 8.46 -4.18 -25.31
CA ASN A 460 9.02 -5.48 -25.64
C ASN A 460 8.38 -6.62 -24.82
N LEU A 461 8.23 -6.43 -23.51
CA LEU A 461 7.59 -7.44 -22.64
C LEU A 461 6.12 -7.70 -23.00
N LYS A 462 5.33 -6.65 -23.31
CA LYS A 462 3.92 -6.82 -23.71
C LYS A 462 3.76 -7.52 -25.06
N LEU A 463 4.77 -7.40 -25.93
CA LEU A 463 4.83 -8.06 -27.22
C LEU A 463 5.47 -9.46 -27.17
N GLY A 464 5.75 -9.98 -25.97
CA GLY A 464 6.29 -11.35 -25.78
C GLY A 464 7.81 -11.45 -25.82
N GLY A 465 8.53 -10.34 -25.95
CA GLY A 465 9.99 -10.30 -25.93
C GLY A 465 10.59 -10.42 -24.52
N ALA A 466 11.89 -10.64 -24.45
CA ALA A 466 12.66 -10.71 -23.20
C ALA A 466 13.76 -9.65 -23.24
N ASN A 467 13.78 -8.77 -22.24
CA ASN A 467 14.70 -7.63 -22.23
C ASN A 467 16.13 -8.10 -21.93
N GLN A 468 16.32 -8.76 -20.79
CA GLN A 468 17.59 -9.30 -20.33
C GLN A 468 17.48 -10.77 -19.98
N LEU A 469 18.61 -11.48 -20.00
CA LEU A 469 18.74 -12.89 -19.61
C LEU A 469 19.92 -13.07 -18.64
N LEU A 470 19.93 -14.20 -17.94
CA LEU A 470 21.11 -14.72 -17.25
C LEU A 470 21.59 -15.99 -17.94
N ASN A 471 22.82 -16.40 -17.65
CA ASN A 471 23.29 -17.72 -18.06
C ASN A 471 22.46 -18.80 -17.33
N PRO A 472 21.98 -19.86 -18.01
CA PRO A 472 21.21 -20.93 -17.37
C PRO A 472 21.88 -21.53 -16.13
N LYS A 473 23.22 -21.60 -16.09
CA LYS A 473 23.97 -22.09 -14.92
C LYS A 473 23.75 -21.24 -13.67
N GLU A 474 23.58 -19.93 -13.83
CA GLU A 474 23.30 -19.00 -12.73
C GLU A 474 21.88 -19.22 -12.15
N LEU A 475 21.00 -19.88 -12.90
CA LEU A 475 19.62 -20.18 -12.49
C LEU A 475 19.45 -21.60 -11.95
N GLY A 476 20.54 -22.39 -11.87
CA GLY A 476 20.53 -23.74 -11.32
C GLY A 476 19.40 -24.61 -11.90
N ILE A 477 18.55 -25.16 -11.01
CA ILE A 477 17.43 -26.05 -11.37
C ILE A 477 16.39 -25.39 -12.30
N VAL A 478 16.32 -24.06 -12.34
CA VAL A 478 15.46 -23.34 -13.28
C VAL A 478 16.08 -23.33 -14.68
N GLY A 479 17.40 -23.20 -14.77
CA GLY A 479 18.14 -23.24 -16.02
C GLY A 479 18.01 -24.56 -16.79
N GLU A 480 17.66 -25.65 -16.11
CA GLU A 480 17.42 -26.97 -16.70
C GLU A 480 16.14 -27.06 -17.56
N GLY A 481 15.25 -26.04 -17.49
CA GLY A 481 14.03 -26.03 -18.32
C GLY A 481 12.91 -26.94 -17.82
N LYS A 482 12.99 -27.42 -16.57
CA LYS A 482 12.03 -28.35 -15.97
C LYS A 482 11.33 -27.80 -14.72
N THR A 483 11.61 -26.55 -14.35
CA THR A 483 11.12 -25.94 -13.11
C THR A 483 10.29 -24.71 -13.44
N MET A 484 9.04 -24.70 -12.97
CA MET A 484 8.16 -23.54 -13.06
C MET A 484 8.27 -22.72 -11.77
N LEU A 485 8.43 -21.42 -11.92
CA LEU A 485 8.34 -20.45 -10.85
C LEU A 485 6.95 -19.81 -10.84
N VAL A 486 6.36 -19.68 -9.65
CA VAL A 486 5.03 -19.10 -9.45
C VAL A 486 5.14 -17.98 -8.42
N GLY A 487 4.50 -16.85 -8.70
CA GLY A 487 4.33 -15.75 -7.74
C GLY A 487 2.86 -15.59 -7.39
N VAL A 488 2.54 -15.44 -6.11
CA VAL A 488 1.17 -15.26 -5.62
C VAL A 488 1.12 -14.10 -4.63
N ASP A 489 0.14 -13.21 -4.80
CA ASP A 489 -0.13 -12.10 -3.89
C ASP A 489 -1.65 -11.89 -3.75
N VAL A 490 -2.06 -11.29 -2.63
CA VAL A 490 -3.46 -10.92 -2.38
C VAL A 490 -3.53 -9.46 -1.98
N THR A 491 -4.46 -8.71 -2.58
CA THR A 491 -4.73 -7.33 -2.21
C THR A 491 -6.09 -7.17 -1.55
N HIS A 492 -6.12 -6.39 -0.47
CA HIS A 492 -7.33 -6.12 0.31
C HIS A 492 -7.84 -4.68 0.14
N PRO A 493 -9.11 -4.43 0.44
CA PRO A 493 -9.65 -3.07 0.50
C PRO A 493 -8.91 -2.19 1.51
N SER A 494 -8.62 -0.96 1.08
CA SER A 494 -7.98 0.04 1.93
C SER A 494 -9.02 0.73 2.82
N PRO A 495 -8.62 1.38 3.92
CA PRO A 495 -9.53 2.25 4.66
C PRO A 495 -10.17 3.29 3.72
N GLY A 496 -11.51 3.37 3.72
CA GLY A 496 -12.28 4.25 2.82
C GLY A 496 -12.76 3.60 1.52
N SER A 497 -12.35 2.36 1.21
CA SER A 497 -12.98 1.55 0.16
C SER A 497 -14.44 1.23 0.51
N ALA A 498 -15.22 0.81 -0.48
CA ALA A 498 -16.60 0.36 -0.27
C ALA A 498 -16.68 -0.73 0.81
N LYS A 499 -17.76 -0.74 1.59
CA LYS A 499 -17.93 -1.62 2.75
C LYS A 499 -17.73 -3.10 2.40
N ASP A 500 -18.24 -3.51 1.23
CA ASP A 500 -18.23 -4.89 0.75
C ASP A 500 -17.17 -5.12 -0.35
N ALA A 501 -16.18 -4.23 -0.47
CA ALA A 501 -15.12 -4.39 -1.47
C ALA A 501 -14.39 -5.74 -1.26
N PRO A 502 -14.14 -6.52 -2.33
CA PRO A 502 -13.55 -7.85 -2.22
C PRO A 502 -12.03 -7.80 -1.98
N SER A 503 -11.44 -8.95 -1.66
CA SER A 503 -10.00 -9.13 -1.87
C SER A 503 -9.77 -9.68 -3.29
N VAL A 504 -8.57 -9.48 -3.82
CA VAL A 504 -8.22 -10.00 -5.15
C VAL A 504 -6.89 -10.72 -5.09
N ALA A 505 -6.88 -11.97 -5.54
CA ALA A 505 -5.67 -12.77 -5.70
C ALA A 505 -5.10 -12.62 -7.11
N GLY A 506 -3.79 -12.50 -7.20
CA GLY A 506 -3.03 -12.50 -8.45
C GLY A 506 -2.00 -13.64 -8.45
N MET A 507 -1.97 -14.43 -9.54
CA MET A 507 -0.95 -15.46 -9.74
C MET A 507 -0.24 -15.26 -11.06
N VAL A 508 1.08 -15.21 -11.02
CA VAL A 508 1.96 -15.22 -12.20
C VAL A 508 2.75 -16.52 -12.24
N ALA A 509 3.09 -16.98 -13.44
CA ALA A 509 4.00 -18.12 -13.59
C ALA A 509 4.98 -17.91 -14.75
N SER A 510 6.21 -18.38 -14.59
CA SER A 510 7.18 -18.45 -15.69
C SER A 510 6.72 -19.46 -16.73
N VAL A 511 6.96 -19.16 -18.01
CA VAL A 511 6.59 -20.05 -19.12
C VAL A 511 7.74 -20.91 -19.65
N ASP A 512 8.99 -20.63 -19.23
CA ASP A 512 10.23 -21.32 -19.61
C ASP A 512 11.39 -20.97 -18.65
N SER A 513 12.58 -21.52 -18.90
CA SER A 513 13.80 -21.27 -18.10
C SER A 513 14.45 -19.91 -18.32
N THR A 514 14.04 -19.15 -19.33
CA THR A 514 14.60 -17.81 -19.61
C THR A 514 14.07 -16.77 -18.62
N LEU A 515 12.91 -17.05 -18.02
CA LEU A 515 12.19 -16.16 -17.11
C LEU A 515 11.85 -14.80 -17.75
N GLY A 516 11.75 -14.74 -19.07
CA GLY A 516 11.44 -13.51 -19.81
C GLY A 516 9.97 -13.13 -19.82
N GLN A 517 9.06 -14.10 -19.67
CA GLN A 517 7.61 -13.92 -19.81
C GLN A 517 6.84 -14.53 -18.64
N TRP A 518 5.86 -13.79 -18.15
CA TRP A 518 5.08 -14.10 -16.94
C TRP A 518 3.60 -13.72 -17.15
N PRO A 519 2.80 -14.53 -17.86
CA PRO A 519 1.35 -14.32 -17.91
C PRO A 519 0.74 -14.41 -16.51
N ALA A 520 -0.48 -13.87 -16.35
CA ALA A 520 -1.13 -13.75 -15.05
C ALA A 520 -2.58 -14.24 -15.05
N GLU A 521 -3.01 -14.74 -13.90
CA GLU A 521 -4.40 -15.02 -13.53
C GLU A 521 -4.83 -14.08 -12.39
N ILE A 522 -6.10 -13.67 -12.40
CA ILE A 522 -6.71 -12.83 -11.36
C ILE A 522 -8.00 -13.50 -10.89
N ARG A 523 -8.23 -13.54 -9.57
CA ARG A 523 -9.47 -14.08 -8.98
C ARG A 523 -9.97 -13.17 -7.87
N VAL A 524 -11.28 -12.90 -7.87
CA VAL A 524 -11.98 -12.16 -6.81
C VAL A 524 -12.32 -13.13 -5.70
N GLN A 525 -12.09 -12.75 -4.45
CA GLN A 525 -12.44 -13.56 -3.29
C GLN A 525 -13.03 -12.71 -2.16
N THR A 526 -13.49 -13.37 -1.10
CA THR A 526 -14.12 -12.75 0.06
C THR A 526 -13.26 -11.62 0.64
N SER A 527 -13.92 -10.56 1.11
CA SER A 527 -13.25 -9.38 1.67
C SER A 527 -12.35 -9.76 2.84
N ARG A 528 -11.12 -9.23 2.83
CA ARG A 528 -10.06 -9.45 3.84
C ARG A 528 -9.65 -10.91 4.07
N GLN A 529 -9.98 -11.81 3.15
CA GLN A 529 -9.48 -13.18 3.17
C GLN A 529 -8.08 -13.22 2.56
N GLU A 530 -7.11 -13.75 3.30
CA GLU A 530 -5.71 -13.87 2.84
C GLU A 530 -5.49 -15.13 2.01
N MET A 531 -6.03 -16.30 2.41
CA MET A 531 -5.84 -17.56 1.68
C MET A 531 -6.60 -17.55 0.35
N VAL A 532 -6.00 -18.10 -0.71
CA VAL A 532 -6.58 -18.11 -2.06
C VAL A 532 -7.38 -19.38 -2.32
N ASP A 533 -8.69 -19.26 -2.50
CA ASP A 533 -9.58 -20.42 -2.73
C ASP A 533 -9.39 -21.01 -4.15
N ASP A 534 -9.27 -20.16 -5.17
CA ASP A 534 -9.18 -20.57 -6.57
C ASP A 534 -7.75 -20.90 -7.03
N LEU A 535 -6.82 -21.13 -6.08
CA LEU A 535 -5.40 -21.32 -6.36
C LEU A 535 -5.15 -22.50 -7.31
N GLY A 536 -5.95 -23.57 -7.18
CA GLY A 536 -5.87 -24.74 -8.05
C GLY A 536 -6.17 -24.43 -9.51
N ASP A 537 -7.26 -23.70 -9.79
CA ASP A 537 -7.66 -23.37 -11.16
C ASP A 537 -6.73 -22.36 -11.82
N MET A 538 -6.21 -21.40 -11.04
CA MET A 538 -5.17 -20.48 -11.50
C MET A 538 -3.91 -21.26 -11.92
N LEU A 539 -3.49 -22.26 -11.13
CA LEU A 539 -2.33 -23.08 -11.45
C LEU A 539 -2.58 -23.97 -12.67
N LYS A 540 -3.77 -24.57 -12.82
CA LYS A 540 -4.14 -25.37 -14.01
C LYS A 540 -3.95 -24.57 -15.30
N ALA A 541 -4.39 -23.31 -15.32
CA ALA A 541 -4.20 -22.43 -16.47
C ALA A 541 -2.71 -22.21 -16.80
N HIS A 542 -1.85 -22.05 -15.79
CA HIS A 542 -0.40 -21.91 -15.98
C HIS A 542 0.29 -23.20 -16.41
N LEU A 543 -0.12 -24.35 -15.86
CA LEU A 543 0.36 -25.67 -16.29
C LEU A 543 0.04 -25.93 -17.77
N GLN A 544 -1.17 -25.56 -18.22
CA GLN A 544 -1.55 -25.64 -19.63
C GLN A 544 -0.72 -24.69 -20.50
N ARG A 545 -0.41 -23.46 -20.04
CA ARG A 545 0.50 -22.54 -20.74
C ARG A 545 1.90 -23.13 -20.90
N TRP A 546 2.44 -23.72 -19.84
CA TRP A 546 3.75 -24.37 -19.88
C TRP A 546 3.78 -25.56 -20.85
N ALA A 547 2.77 -26.44 -20.78
CA ALA A 547 2.68 -27.60 -21.65
C ALA A 547 2.68 -27.21 -23.14
N ARG A 548 2.02 -26.10 -23.51
CA ARG A 548 2.02 -25.56 -24.88
C ARG A 548 3.42 -25.18 -25.38
N SER A 549 4.30 -24.68 -24.52
CA SER A 549 5.70 -24.35 -24.88
C SER A 549 6.67 -25.53 -24.75
N HIS A 550 6.26 -26.65 -24.15
CA HIS A 550 7.12 -27.79 -23.80
C HIS A 550 6.65 -29.12 -24.41
N LYS A 551 6.06 -29.10 -25.62
CA LYS A 551 5.61 -30.32 -26.33
C LYS A 551 4.68 -31.20 -25.47
N ASN A 552 3.77 -30.57 -24.74
CA ASN A 552 2.84 -31.21 -23.80
C ASN A 552 3.49 -31.89 -22.58
N VAL A 553 4.72 -31.52 -22.23
CA VAL A 553 5.39 -31.94 -20.99
C VAL A 553 5.16 -30.89 -19.90
N TYR A 554 4.80 -31.34 -18.70
CA TYR A 554 4.60 -30.50 -17.53
C TYR A 554 5.90 -30.33 -16.71
N PRO A 555 6.05 -29.28 -15.88
CA PRO A 555 7.28 -29.07 -15.12
C PRO A 555 7.47 -30.18 -14.07
N GLU A 556 8.72 -30.61 -13.84
CA GLU A 556 9.02 -31.57 -12.78
C GLU A 556 9.04 -30.93 -11.38
N ASN A 557 9.25 -29.61 -11.32
CA ASN A 557 9.35 -28.85 -10.08
C ASN A 557 8.49 -27.58 -10.16
N ILE A 558 7.85 -27.21 -9.07
CA ILE A 558 7.11 -25.94 -8.91
C ILE A 558 7.61 -25.22 -7.66
N ILE A 559 8.16 -24.01 -7.83
CA ILE A 559 8.59 -23.16 -6.72
C ILE A 559 7.63 -21.98 -6.62
N VAL A 560 6.93 -21.85 -5.49
CA VAL A 560 5.94 -20.81 -5.24
C VAL A 560 6.54 -19.75 -4.30
N TYR A 561 6.51 -18.50 -4.72
CA TYR A 561 6.81 -17.33 -3.90
C TYR A 561 5.50 -16.62 -3.54
N ARG A 562 5.07 -16.77 -2.29
CA ARG A 562 3.81 -16.25 -1.76
C ARG A 562 4.05 -14.98 -0.94
N ASP A 563 3.64 -13.82 -1.45
CA ASP A 563 3.70 -12.52 -0.78
C ASP A 563 2.36 -12.19 -0.13
N GLY A 564 2.34 -11.42 0.96
CA GLY A 564 1.12 -10.97 1.65
C GLY A 564 0.79 -11.67 2.96
N VAL A 565 1.38 -12.83 3.24
CA VAL A 565 1.04 -13.67 4.40
C VAL A 565 1.86 -13.30 5.65
N SER A 566 1.20 -13.19 6.80
CA SER A 566 1.86 -12.96 8.10
C SER A 566 2.33 -14.26 8.77
N GLU A 567 3.32 -14.18 9.67
CA GLU A 567 3.88 -15.34 10.40
C GLU A 567 2.79 -16.25 11.03
N GLY A 568 1.73 -15.64 11.58
CA GLY A 568 0.62 -16.40 12.19
C GLY A 568 -0.27 -17.17 11.21
N GLN A 569 -0.03 -17.04 9.91
CA GLN A 569 -0.81 -17.68 8.83
C GLN A 569 0.04 -18.67 8.01
N TYR A 570 1.31 -18.87 8.35
CA TYR A 570 2.20 -19.77 7.60
C TYR A 570 1.66 -21.20 7.54
N GLU A 571 1.17 -21.70 8.66
CA GLU A 571 0.54 -23.02 8.75
C GLU A 571 -0.71 -23.12 7.86
N GLN A 572 -1.48 -22.03 7.74
CA GLN A 572 -2.67 -22.00 6.87
C GLN A 572 -2.30 -22.15 5.39
N VAL A 573 -1.14 -21.66 4.96
CA VAL A 573 -0.66 -21.88 3.58
C VAL A 573 -0.40 -23.37 3.34
N VAL A 574 0.22 -24.06 4.30
CA VAL A 574 0.50 -25.50 4.19
C VAL A 574 -0.80 -26.32 4.28
N GLN A 575 -1.74 -25.94 5.13
CA GLN A 575 -2.97 -26.69 5.36
C GLN A 575 -4.05 -26.44 4.29
N ASN A 576 -4.11 -25.23 3.73
CA ASN A 576 -5.20 -24.82 2.83
C ASN A 576 -4.72 -24.64 1.37
N GLU A 577 -3.58 -23.97 1.13
CA GLU A 577 -3.13 -23.65 -0.23
C GLU A 577 -2.35 -24.80 -0.90
N LEU A 578 -1.44 -25.47 -0.17
CA LEU A 578 -0.66 -26.60 -0.71
C LEU A 578 -1.54 -27.77 -1.22
N PRO A 579 -2.62 -28.19 -0.54
CA PRO A 579 -3.52 -29.22 -1.08
C PRO A 579 -4.16 -28.82 -2.41
N LEU A 580 -4.54 -27.55 -2.59
CA LEU A 580 -5.11 -27.04 -3.83
C LEU A 580 -4.10 -27.12 -4.99
N ILE A 581 -2.84 -26.73 -4.74
CA ILE A 581 -1.73 -26.86 -5.69
C ILE A 581 -1.53 -28.34 -6.07
N ARG A 582 -1.47 -29.23 -5.08
CA ARG A 582 -1.29 -30.67 -5.31
C ARG A 582 -2.44 -31.28 -6.10
N ASN A 583 -3.68 -30.92 -5.78
CA ASN A 583 -4.85 -31.41 -6.50
C ASN A 583 -4.86 -30.91 -7.94
N ALA A 584 -4.54 -29.64 -8.18
CA ALA A 584 -4.38 -29.13 -9.54
C ALA A 584 -3.34 -29.90 -10.36
N CYS A 585 -2.22 -30.29 -9.74
CA CYS A 585 -1.22 -31.13 -10.38
C CYS A 585 -1.75 -32.55 -10.64
N LYS A 586 -2.42 -33.19 -9.67
CA LYS A 586 -3.02 -34.53 -9.85
C LYS A 586 -4.03 -34.56 -11.00
N ASP A 587 -4.84 -33.50 -11.13
CA ASP A 587 -5.87 -33.39 -12.16
C ASP A 587 -5.29 -33.14 -13.56
N THR A 588 -4.08 -32.59 -13.65
CA THR A 588 -3.49 -32.12 -14.91
C THR A 588 -2.38 -33.04 -15.44
N TYR A 589 -1.59 -33.64 -14.55
CA TYR A 589 -0.42 -34.43 -14.93
C TYR A 589 -0.84 -35.85 -15.35
N PRO A 590 -0.11 -36.49 -16.28
CA PRO A 590 -0.28 -37.91 -16.56
C PRO A 590 -0.11 -38.76 -15.29
N ALA A 591 -0.95 -39.79 -15.15
CA ALA A 591 -0.92 -40.68 -13.98
C ALA A 591 0.43 -41.38 -13.76
N THR A 592 1.24 -41.55 -14.81
CA THR A 592 2.59 -42.11 -14.72
C THR A 592 3.57 -41.18 -14.01
N GLU A 593 3.42 -39.86 -14.18
CA GLU A 593 4.30 -38.86 -13.56
C GLU A 593 3.89 -38.60 -12.10
N THR A 594 2.59 -38.56 -11.82
CA THR A 594 2.09 -38.43 -10.43
C THR A 594 2.49 -39.64 -9.58
N LYS A 595 2.50 -40.86 -10.14
CA LYS A 595 3.03 -42.07 -9.48
C LYS A 595 4.53 -41.98 -9.14
N LYS A 596 5.31 -41.21 -9.90
CA LYS A 596 6.73 -40.93 -9.62
C LYS A 596 6.93 -39.82 -8.58
N GLY A 597 5.84 -39.26 -8.03
CA GLY A 597 5.88 -38.16 -7.07
C GLY A 597 6.14 -36.80 -7.71
N LEU A 598 5.73 -36.60 -8.97
CA LEU A 598 5.84 -35.31 -9.66
C LEU A 598 4.50 -34.55 -9.69
N PRO A 599 4.55 -33.20 -9.72
CA PRO A 599 5.75 -32.37 -9.54
C PRO A 599 6.18 -32.29 -8.08
N ARG A 600 7.46 -32.02 -7.84
CA ARG A 600 7.96 -31.62 -6.51
C ARG A 600 7.64 -30.15 -6.25
N ILE A 601 7.21 -29.82 -5.05
CA ILE A 601 6.75 -28.46 -4.70
C ILE A 601 7.60 -27.87 -3.56
N SER A 602 7.98 -26.60 -3.70
CA SER A 602 8.51 -25.79 -2.60
C SER A 602 7.78 -24.46 -2.52
N ILE A 603 7.44 -24.02 -1.30
CA ILE A 603 6.68 -22.78 -1.05
C ILE A 603 7.48 -21.89 -0.10
N LEU A 604 7.81 -20.70 -0.59
CA LEU A 604 8.49 -19.64 0.14
C LEU A 604 7.52 -18.48 0.37
N ILE A 605 7.37 -18.07 1.62
CA ILE A 605 6.70 -16.83 1.97
C ILE A 605 7.67 -15.66 1.79
N VAL A 606 7.21 -14.59 1.14
CA VAL A 606 7.99 -13.38 0.90
C VAL A 606 7.49 -12.25 1.80
N GLY A 607 8.23 -11.99 2.88
CA GLY A 607 8.00 -10.87 3.78
C GLY A 607 8.66 -9.58 3.26
N LYS A 608 7.94 -8.75 2.51
CA LYS A 608 8.41 -7.39 2.14
C LYS A 608 8.14 -6.33 3.21
N ARG A 609 7.31 -6.65 4.22
CA ARG A 609 6.83 -5.70 5.24
C ARG A 609 7.19 -6.06 6.70
N HIS A 610 8.47 -6.11 7.06
CA HIS A 610 8.93 -6.30 8.46
C HIS A 610 9.78 -5.14 9.04
N ASN A 611 10.10 -5.23 10.34
CA ASN A 611 10.84 -4.19 11.07
C ASN A 611 12.35 -4.44 11.17
N THR A 612 12.86 -5.59 10.73
CA THR A 612 14.30 -5.89 10.68
C THR A 612 15.05 -4.98 9.70
N ARG A 613 16.20 -4.45 10.10
CA ARG A 613 17.15 -3.66 9.29
C ARG A 613 18.57 -4.11 9.62
N PHE A 614 19.48 -4.05 8.65
CA PHE A 614 20.89 -4.36 8.83
C PHE A 614 21.74 -3.12 8.56
N TYR A 615 22.82 -3.01 9.30
CA TYR A 615 23.77 -1.91 9.25
C TYR A 615 25.17 -2.51 9.12
N PRO A 616 26.00 -2.05 8.17
CA PRO A 616 27.39 -2.48 8.10
C PRO A 616 28.12 -2.13 9.39
N THR A 617 28.96 -3.05 9.88
CA THR A 617 29.83 -2.79 11.05
C THR A 617 31.09 -2.02 10.69
N LYS A 618 31.48 -2.03 9.40
CA LYS A 618 32.64 -1.33 8.85
C LYS A 618 32.23 -0.57 7.60
N GLU A 619 32.89 0.55 7.34
CA GLU A 619 32.63 1.38 6.16
C GLU A 619 32.96 0.65 4.84
N ALA A 620 33.98 -0.20 4.84
CA ALA A 620 34.37 -1.00 3.67
C ALA A 620 33.29 -2.01 3.22
N ASP A 621 32.40 -2.41 4.12
CA ASP A 621 31.30 -3.35 3.83
C ASP A 621 30.01 -2.61 3.38
N ALA A 622 30.05 -1.27 3.39
CA ALA A 622 28.93 -0.41 3.05
C ALA A 622 28.94 0.01 1.57
N ASP A 623 27.75 0.15 1.00
CA ASP A 623 27.57 0.83 -0.27
C ASP A 623 27.71 2.36 -0.12
N ARG A 624 27.63 3.09 -1.24
CA ARG A 624 27.75 4.57 -1.28
C ARG A 624 26.69 5.31 -0.45
N SER A 625 25.62 4.64 -0.04
CA SER A 625 24.53 5.19 0.77
C SER A 625 24.64 4.80 2.26
N GLY A 626 25.68 4.05 2.63
CA GLY A 626 25.91 3.52 3.98
C GLY A 626 25.12 2.25 4.29
N ASN A 627 24.48 1.63 3.29
CA ASN A 627 23.72 0.37 3.46
C ASN A 627 24.64 -0.84 3.28
N PRO A 628 24.23 -2.05 3.72
CA PRO A 628 24.92 -3.27 3.33
C PRO A 628 25.05 -3.40 1.81
N SER A 629 26.13 -4.00 1.32
CA SER A 629 26.31 -4.27 -0.11
C SER A 629 25.16 -5.09 -0.71
N ASN A 630 24.79 -4.86 -1.96
CA ASN A 630 23.78 -5.67 -2.64
C ASN A 630 24.21 -7.15 -2.66
N GLY A 631 23.26 -8.06 -2.46
CA GLY A 631 23.54 -9.48 -2.29
C GLY A 631 23.80 -9.89 -0.83
N THR A 632 23.74 -8.96 0.13
CA THR A 632 23.84 -9.31 1.55
C THR A 632 22.70 -10.24 1.96
N VAL A 633 23.07 -11.42 2.47
CA VAL A 633 22.21 -12.41 3.11
C VAL A 633 22.52 -12.52 4.59
N VAL A 634 21.48 -12.64 5.39
CA VAL A 634 21.55 -12.98 6.82
C VAL A 634 20.54 -14.09 7.12
N ASP A 635 21.07 -15.27 7.40
CA ASP A 635 20.36 -16.54 7.66
C ASP A 635 20.62 -17.08 9.07
N ARG A 636 21.41 -16.36 9.90
CA ARG A 636 21.80 -16.76 11.25
C ARG A 636 21.71 -15.62 12.26
N GLY A 637 21.57 -15.97 13.53
CA GLY A 637 21.61 -15.04 14.68
C GLY A 637 20.31 -14.27 14.94
N VAL A 638 19.61 -13.85 13.88
CA VAL A 638 18.27 -13.23 13.94
C VAL A 638 17.13 -14.16 13.52
N THR A 639 17.49 -15.31 12.97
CA THR A 639 16.62 -16.42 12.56
C THR A 639 16.55 -17.49 13.66
N GLU A 640 15.56 -18.36 13.57
CA GLU A 640 15.37 -19.46 14.52
C GLU A 640 15.83 -20.78 13.91
N ALA A 641 16.64 -21.56 14.63
CA ALA A 641 17.30 -22.76 14.09
C ALA A 641 16.37 -23.84 13.53
N ARG A 642 15.11 -23.88 13.96
CA ARG A 642 14.10 -24.84 13.47
C ARG A 642 13.44 -24.38 12.18
N ASN A 643 13.55 -23.10 11.86
CA ASN A 643 12.93 -22.48 10.71
C ASN A 643 13.96 -22.40 9.57
N TRP A 644 13.50 -22.60 8.34
CA TRP A 644 14.31 -22.30 7.18
C TRP A 644 13.93 -20.93 6.64
N ASP A 645 14.61 -19.91 7.15
CA ASP A 645 14.38 -18.52 6.77
C ASP A 645 15.67 -17.72 6.61
N PHE A 646 15.63 -16.71 5.74
CA PHE A 646 16.76 -15.83 5.50
C PHE A 646 16.30 -14.44 5.08
N TYR A 647 17.10 -13.43 5.41
CA TYR A 647 16.93 -12.08 4.89
C TYR A 647 17.89 -11.84 3.74
N LEU A 648 17.39 -11.28 2.64
CA LEU A 648 18.19 -10.95 1.46
C LEU A 648 17.98 -9.50 1.05
N GLN A 649 19.07 -8.74 1.01
CA GLN A 649 19.11 -7.41 0.39
C GLN A 649 19.70 -7.51 -1.01
N ALA A 650 18.88 -7.90 -1.99
CA ALA A 650 19.35 -8.07 -3.37
C ALA A 650 19.67 -6.76 -4.13
N HIS A 651 19.22 -5.62 -3.61
CA HIS A 651 19.28 -4.32 -4.29
C HIS A 651 20.16 -3.32 -3.54
N THR A 652 20.56 -2.28 -4.27
CA THR A 652 21.18 -1.08 -3.71
C THR A 652 20.07 -0.06 -3.44
N ALA A 653 19.98 0.43 -2.21
CA ALA A 653 18.98 1.43 -1.85
C ALA A 653 19.34 2.78 -2.47
N LEU A 654 18.41 3.39 -3.21
CA LEU A 654 18.66 4.70 -3.82
C LEU A 654 18.69 5.83 -2.80
N LYS A 655 17.91 5.70 -1.72
CA LYS A 655 17.81 6.66 -0.62
C LYS A 655 17.41 5.95 0.66
N GLY A 656 17.90 6.45 1.79
CA GLY A 656 17.52 5.97 3.12
C GLY A 656 18.14 4.63 3.48
N THR A 657 17.54 3.94 4.46
CA THR A 657 17.95 2.59 4.87
C THR A 657 17.21 1.53 4.06
N ALA A 658 17.98 0.65 3.43
CA ALA A 658 17.52 -0.50 2.69
C ALA A 658 16.65 -1.40 3.56
N ARG A 659 15.65 -2.01 2.94
CA ARG A 659 14.84 -3.06 3.56
C ARG A 659 15.20 -4.37 2.88
N PRO A 660 15.85 -5.33 3.56
CA PRO A 660 16.00 -6.67 3.01
C PRO A 660 14.61 -7.30 2.89
N ALA A 661 14.41 -8.21 1.96
CA ALA A 661 13.25 -9.08 1.95
C ALA A 661 13.50 -10.27 2.87
N HIS A 662 12.47 -10.71 3.60
CA HIS A 662 12.52 -11.92 4.42
C HIS A 662 11.88 -13.07 3.64
N TYR A 663 12.60 -14.18 3.48
CA TYR A 663 12.10 -15.38 2.84
C TYR A 663 11.99 -16.48 3.88
N TYR A 664 10.84 -17.13 3.96
CA TYR A 664 10.57 -18.22 4.89
C TYR A 664 10.03 -19.42 4.11
N THR A 665 10.75 -20.54 4.14
CA THR A 665 10.33 -21.77 3.47
C THR A 665 9.34 -22.52 4.36
N VAL A 666 8.06 -22.51 4.00
CA VAL A 666 7.01 -23.23 4.75
C VAL A 666 6.87 -24.68 4.29
N TRP A 667 7.32 -24.99 3.08
CA TRP A 667 7.28 -26.33 2.52
C TRP A 667 8.40 -26.52 1.49
N ASP A 668 9.08 -27.66 1.49
CA ASP A 668 10.13 -27.97 0.51
C ASP A 668 10.23 -29.47 0.20
N GLU A 669 10.16 -29.78 -1.09
CA GLU A 669 10.41 -31.12 -1.65
C GLU A 669 11.55 -31.13 -2.67
N ILE A 670 12.09 -29.95 -3.00
CA ILE A 670 13.05 -29.73 -4.07
C ILE A 670 14.46 -29.62 -3.49
N PHE A 671 14.71 -28.62 -2.66
CA PHE A 671 16.05 -28.19 -2.30
C PHE A 671 16.71 -29.11 -1.27
N ALA A 672 15.94 -29.62 -0.29
CA ALA A 672 16.41 -30.55 0.73
C ALA A 672 16.91 -31.87 0.15
N ARG A 673 16.48 -32.22 -1.07
CA ARG A 673 16.91 -33.43 -1.79
C ARG A 673 18.04 -33.16 -2.77
N GLN A 674 18.30 -31.90 -3.10
CA GLN A 674 19.31 -31.53 -4.07
C GLN A 674 20.70 -31.65 -3.44
N LYS A 675 21.63 -32.28 -4.17
CA LYS A 675 23.04 -32.24 -3.78
C LYS A 675 23.61 -30.88 -4.16
N PRO A 676 24.10 -30.08 -3.19
CA PRO A 676 24.73 -28.80 -3.51
C PRO A 676 25.99 -29.03 -4.35
N SER A 677 26.25 -28.14 -5.29
CA SER A 677 27.47 -28.11 -6.08
C SER A 677 28.23 -26.82 -5.82
N PRO A 678 29.58 -26.83 -5.85
CA PRO A 678 30.37 -25.61 -5.70
C PRO A 678 29.88 -24.50 -6.64
N PRO A 679 29.82 -23.23 -6.18
CA PRO A 679 30.32 -22.73 -4.89
C PRO A 679 29.36 -22.92 -3.70
N TYR A 680 28.16 -23.48 -3.92
CA TYR A 680 27.16 -23.68 -2.87
C TYR A 680 27.53 -24.86 -1.98
N GLN A 681 27.45 -24.68 -0.65
CA GLN A 681 27.86 -25.71 0.31
C GLN A 681 26.68 -26.54 0.80
N ASN A 682 25.47 -25.98 0.77
CA ASN A 682 24.25 -26.59 1.28
C ASN A 682 23.01 -26.11 0.50
N ALA A 683 21.84 -26.68 0.81
CA ALA A 683 20.58 -26.35 0.15
C ALA A 683 20.15 -24.89 0.37
N ALA A 684 20.47 -24.27 1.50
CA ALA A 684 20.16 -22.87 1.77
C ALA A 684 20.96 -21.96 0.83
N ASP A 685 22.26 -22.20 0.64
CA ASP A 685 23.08 -21.44 -0.30
C ASP A 685 22.54 -21.51 -1.74
N VAL A 686 22.06 -22.68 -2.17
CA VAL A 686 21.43 -22.87 -3.50
C VAL A 686 20.17 -22.01 -3.64
N LEU A 687 19.28 -22.06 -2.65
CA LEU A 687 18.02 -21.32 -2.64
C LEU A 687 18.22 -19.81 -2.58
N GLU A 688 19.15 -19.36 -1.73
CA GLU A 688 19.53 -17.96 -1.58
C GLU A 688 20.17 -17.42 -2.86
N GLY A 689 21.09 -18.18 -3.46
CA GLY A 689 21.73 -17.84 -4.73
C GLY A 689 20.72 -17.70 -5.86
N LEU A 690 19.83 -18.69 -6.04
CA LEU A 690 18.75 -18.63 -7.01
C LEU A 690 17.85 -17.41 -6.79
N THR A 691 17.41 -17.18 -5.55
CA THR A 691 16.54 -16.05 -5.19
C THR A 691 17.23 -14.72 -5.47
N HIS A 692 18.53 -14.60 -5.19
CA HIS A 692 19.31 -13.40 -5.48
C HIS A 692 19.48 -13.15 -6.98
N HIS A 693 19.85 -14.18 -7.74
CA HIS A 693 20.09 -14.04 -9.17
C HIS A 693 18.82 -13.63 -9.92
N MET A 694 17.67 -14.19 -9.57
CA MET A 694 16.40 -13.79 -10.17
C MET A 694 16.11 -12.30 -10.00
N CYS A 695 16.55 -11.64 -8.92
CA CYS A 695 16.32 -10.19 -8.74
C CYS A 695 16.90 -9.32 -9.87
N TYR A 696 17.77 -9.85 -10.73
CA TYR A 696 18.31 -9.17 -11.91
C TYR A 696 17.43 -9.34 -13.18
N LEU A 697 16.41 -10.20 -13.12
CA LEU A 697 15.50 -10.53 -14.23
C LEU A 697 14.16 -9.78 -14.17
N PHE A 698 14.05 -8.73 -13.35
CA PHE A 698 12.89 -7.85 -13.39
C PHE A 698 12.91 -6.96 -14.64
N GLY A 699 12.07 -7.28 -15.62
CA GLY A 699 12.16 -6.72 -16.97
C GLY A 699 11.82 -5.22 -17.11
N ARG A 700 11.29 -4.56 -16.07
CA ARG A 700 10.93 -3.11 -16.13
C ARG A 700 12.08 -2.18 -15.82
N ALA A 701 13.24 -2.68 -15.42
CA ALA A 701 14.37 -1.86 -14.99
C ALA A 701 15.71 -2.52 -15.27
N THR A 702 16.76 -1.71 -15.47
CA THR A 702 18.16 -2.16 -15.52
C THR A 702 18.81 -2.14 -14.13
N LYS A 703 18.10 -2.70 -13.15
CA LYS A 703 18.49 -2.74 -11.75
C LYS A 703 18.00 -4.02 -11.09
N ALA A 704 18.78 -4.53 -10.15
CA ALA A 704 18.34 -5.56 -9.22
C ALA A 704 17.20 -5.00 -8.34
N VAL A 705 16.12 -5.76 -8.23
CA VAL A 705 14.96 -5.40 -7.39
C VAL A 705 15.09 -5.93 -5.97
N SER A 706 14.33 -5.33 -5.05
CA SER A 706 14.39 -5.63 -3.62
C SER A 706 13.74 -6.95 -3.21
N ILE A 707 12.83 -7.47 -4.03
CA ILE A 707 12.12 -8.73 -3.85
C ILE A 707 12.25 -9.53 -5.15
N CYS A 708 12.21 -10.86 -5.06
CA CYS A 708 12.31 -11.71 -6.24
C CYS A 708 11.20 -11.39 -7.27
N PRO A 709 11.48 -11.49 -8.58
CA PRO A 709 10.52 -11.15 -9.63
C PRO A 709 9.17 -11.89 -9.56
N PRO A 710 9.07 -13.18 -9.18
CA PRO A 710 7.76 -13.84 -9.08
C PRO A 710 6.81 -13.06 -8.15
N ALA A 711 7.25 -12.76 -6.92
CA ALA A 711 6.47 -11.98 -5.96
C ALA A 711 6.23 -10.55 -6.44
N TYR A 712 7.23 -9.90 -7.06
CA TYR A 712 7.06 -8.55 -7.58
C TYR A 712 6.01 -8.50 -8.69
N TYR A 713 6.04 -9.45 -9.62
CA TYR A 713 5.07 -9.51 -10.71
C TYR A 713 3.65 -9.79 -10.19
N ALA A 714 3.48 -10.64 -9.17
CA ALA A 714 2.19 -10.84 -8.51
C ALA A 714 1.65 -9.54 -7.87
N ASP A 715 2.49 -8.77 -7.18
CA ASP A 715 2.13 -7.45 -6.63
C ASP A 715 1.69 -6.45 -7.72
N LEU A 716 2.32 -6.49 -8.90
CA LEU A 716 1.89 -5.68 -10.04
C LEU A 716 0.54 -6.12 -10.62
N VAL A 717 0.27 -7.43 -10.64
CA VAL A 717 -1.04 -7.99 -11.04
C VAL A 717 -2.13 -7.55 -10.07
N CYS A 718 -1.90 -7.68 -8.77
CA CYS A 718 -2.79 -7.19 -7.73
C CYS A 718 -3.05 -5.68 -7.86
N THR A 719 -1.99 -4.89 -8.09
CA THR A 719 -2.12 -3.45 -8.34
C THR A 719 -2.97 -3.15 -9.58
N ARG A 720 -2.80 -3.94 -10.65
CA ARG A 720 -3.62 -3.81 -11.87
C ARG A 720 -5.08 -4.20 -11.63
N ALA A 721 -5.34 -5.23 -10.83
CA ALA A 721 -6.69 -5.66 -10.51
C ALA A 721 -7.46 -4.58 -9.72
N ARG A 722 -6.79 -3.89 -8.78
CA ARG A 722 -7.37 -2.73 -8.08
C ARG A 722 -7.79 -1.61 -9.03
N CYS A 723 -7.04 -1.45 -10.13
CA CYS A 723 -7.34 -0.46 -11.16
C CYS A 723 -8.65 -0.81 -11.91
N TYR A 724 -8.91 -2.09 -12.20
CA TYR A 724 -10.18 -2.51 -12.81
C TYR A 724 -11.38 -2.34 -11.88
N LEU A 725 -11.13 -2.44 -10.57
CA LEU A 725 -12.11 -2.33 -9.50
C LEU A 725 -12.06 -0.97 -8.76
N SER A 726 -11.66 0.09 -9.46
CA SER A 726 -11.50 1.42 -8.86
C SER A 726 -12.80 1.92 -8.21
N SER A 727 -13.97 1.60 -8.77
CA SER A 727 -15.28 1.91 -8.19
C SER A 727 -15.51 1.30 -6.80
N ALA A 728 -14.91 0.15 -6.51
CA ALA A 728 -14.99 -0.52 -5.21
C ALA A 728 -13.87 -0.09 -4.25
N PHE A 729 -12.65 0.14 -4.78
CA PHE A 729 -11.48 0.42 -3.96
C PHE A 729 -11.23 1.90 -3.67
N GLU A 730 -11.64 2.81 -4.55
CA GLU A 730 -11.46 4.25 -4.36
C GLU A 730 -12.64 4.85 -3.57
N PRO A 731 -12.37 5.76 -2.62
CA PRO A 731 -13.44 6.46 -1.93
C PRO A 731 -14.19 7.34 -2.92
N SER A 732 -15.50 7.10 -3.08
CA SER A 732 -16.35 7.90 -3.96
C SER A 732 -16.27 9.40 -3.60
N PRO A 733 -15.92 10.29 -4.57
CA PRO A 733 -16.15 11.72 -4.45
C PRO A 733 -17.65 11.97 -4.25
N ALA A 734 -18.01 12.90 -3.37
CA ALA A 734 -19.39 13.15 -2.97
C ALA A 734 -20.33 13.36 -4.18
N GLY A 735 -21.41 12.58 -4.26
CA GLY A 735 -22.40 12.68 -5.33
C GLY A 735 -23.66 11.81 -5.20
N SER A 736 -23.68 10.78 -4.34
CA SER A 736 -24.91 10.06 -4.02
C SER A 736 -25.09 9.95 -2.51
N VAL A 737 -25.87 10.89 -1.97
CA VAL A 737 -26.60 10.63 -0.73
C VAL A 737 -27.61 9.55 -1.08
N VAL A 738 -27.22 8.28 -0.95
CA VAL A 738 -28.22 7.23 -0.74
C VAL A 738 -28.70 7.47 0.68
N THR A 739 -29.80 8.20 0.78
CA THR A 739 -30.70 8.23 1.93
C THR A 739 -30.87 6.82 2.46
N GLY A 740 -31.00 6.68 3.78
CA GLY A 740 -31.00 5.40 4.50
C GLY A 740 -32.04 4.38 4.05
N THR A 741 -31.77 3.73 2.93
CA THR A 741 -32.30 2.45 2.50
C THR A 741 -31.10 1.57 2.25
N SER A 742 -31.09 0.41 2.90
CA SER A 742 -30.26 -0.74 2.60
C SER A 742 -30.36 -1.10 1.11
N GLY A 743 -29.64 -0.38 0.26
CA GLY A 743 -29.43 -0.74 -1.14
C GLY A 743 -28.52 -1.97 -1.21
N PRO A 744 -28.64 -2.79 -2.27
CA PRO A 744 -27.82 -3.99 -2.41
C PRO A 744 -26.34 -3.57 -2.40
N GLY A 745 -25.55 -4.22 -1.53
CA GLY A 745 -24.10 -4.00 -1.47
C GLY A 745 -23.48 -4.11 -2.86
N LEU A 746 -22.41 -3.36 -3.11
CA LEU A 746 -21.69 -3.35 -4.37
C LEU A 746 -21.13 -4.77 -4.63
N LYS A 747 -21.88 -5.61 -5.34
CA LYS A 747 -21.43 -6.94 -5.74
C LYS A 747 -20.51 -6.79 -6.93
N VAL A 748 -19.22 -6.91 -6.69
CA VAL A 748 -18.22 -6.99 -7.75
C VAL A 748 -18.35 -8.37 -8.42
N ASP A 749 -18.59 -8.37 -9.74
CA ASP A 749 -18.56 -9.60 -10.53
C ASP A 749 -17.12 -10.00 -10.84
N SER A 750 -16.84 -11.30 -10.78
CA SER A 750 -15.61 -11.91 -11.28
C SER A 750 -15.27 -11.53 -12.73
N GLU A 751 -16.29 -11.28 -13.57
CA GLU A 751 -16.11 -10.84 -14.95
C GLU A 751 -15.45 -9.45 -15.06
N GLU A 752 -15.55 -8.59 -14.03
CA GLU A 752 -14.92 -7.26 -14.04
C GLU A 752 -13.38 -7.29 -14.01
N VAL A 753 -12.80 -8.40 -13.58
CA VAL A 753 -11.34 -8.62 -13.56
C VAL A 753 -10.89 -9.69 -14.55
N ARG A 754 -11.82 -10.27 -15.32
CA ARG A 754 -11.50 -11.31 -16.30
C ARG A 754 -10.77 -10.69 -17.48
N ILE A 755 -9.50 -11.05 -17.62
CA ILE A 755 -8.66 -10.53 -18.69
C ILE A 755 -9.13 -11.06 -20.04
N HIS A 756 -9.20 -10.16 -21.02
CA HIS A 756 -9.65 -10.51 -22.37
C HIS A 756 -8.72 -11.58 -23.01
N PRO A 757 -9.26 -12.60 -23.71
CA PRO A 757 -8.47 -13.69 -24.30
C PRO A 757 -7.28 -13.25 -25.18
N ASN A 758 -7.41 -12.15 -25.90
CA ASN A 758 -6.34 -11.60 -26.76
C ASN A 758 -5.09 -11.12 -26.02
N VAL A 759 -5.20 -10.80 -24.72
CA VAL A 759 -4.08 -10.27 -23.91
C VAL A 759 -3.77 -11.10 -22.67
N ARG A 760 -4.59 -12.12 -22.34
CA ARG A 760 -4.41 -12.98 -21.14
C ARG A 760 -3.07 -13.71 -21.09
N ASP A 761 -2.52 -14.07 -22.24
CA ASP A 761 -1.24 -14.78 -22.35
C ASP A 761 -0.04 -13.80 -22.50
N SER A 762 -0.25 -12.50 -22.21
CA SER A 762 0.80 -11.47 -22.20
C SER A 762 1.05 -10.92 -20.80
N MET A 763 2.17 -10.22 -20.61
CA MET A 763 2.43 -9.44 -19.40
C MET A 763 1.63 -8.12 -19.38
N PHE A 764 0.31 -8.17 -19.52
CA PHE A 764 -0.57 -6.99 -19.65
C PHE A 764 -0.39 -5.98 -18.49
N TYR A 765 -0.11 -6.50 -17.29
CA TYR A 765 0.06 -5.76 -16.04
C TYR A 765 1.35 -4.93 -15.95
N ILE A 766 2.28 -5.08 -16.90
CA ILE A 766 3.62 -4.45 -16.87
C ILE A 766 3.63 -2.95 -17.17
#